data_AF-A0A8T5VAL6-F1
#
_entry.id   AF-A0A8T5VAL6-F1
#
_cell.length_a   1.000
_cell.length_b   1.000
_cell.length_c   1.000
_cell.angle_alpha   90.00
_cell.angle_beta   90.00
_cell.angle_gamma   90.00
#
_symmetry.space_group_name_H-M   'P 1'
#
loop_
_entity.id
_entity.type
_entity.pdbx_description
1 polymer ?
#
loop_
_entity_poly.entity_id
_entity_poly.type
_entity_poly.pdbx_seq_one_letter_code
_entity_poly.pdbx_strand_id
1 'polypeptide(L)'
;MRRIITGLIAITCLWPTASLAEIVRFDILAREPAFAGRSFGDVGTYERITARATFALNPSDDRNAVITDLALAPRSSDGKVAATADVVILRPTDPTHGNGTLLLEVPNRGRKLAPQLFDDAAQPGANNADKAEDAGIGFLHRQGFTMVWVGWQGDIPSKPGQMAMTAPVLKTVTGPAREEVVFDNTTNPARATLTWPATDAADLKVSVRAAWADARQAPSGLLAKLVDPVTVEITRPDGFDAGALYEITYTARDPVPLGMGYAAVRDVVSFLRHDETQANPLLNGLHPSVSRAIGFGVSQSGRFLRDFLYLGFNEDLQGRTVFDGLMPHVAGTRRMATNVRFGQPGRNPRHPQDPAWQADLFPFTYASLSDPYSGKTDGLLRRCALSATCPKVMQTDSEHEWWASHASLLVTDLAGNHLDLPDNVRAYMISGTPHFAEAADVMKKGLPAMSLPQNPMHAGMPMRALLTDLNAWISDGIKPPASRVPMRAHGTLVPAQGAVPMDIPGLPYAGIHTLAAFSDQSVLPPKEIGRYPVFVPKADNDGMAIAGIRQLALAVPRATYTAWNPRAQGFGPTALYPLQGAVVPFAPTEAARKEVHDPRLSIAERYADDGAYVAAVKREAARQVAERTLLPEDAERAVEAAKQGKLAKLGQ
;
A
#
# COMPACT_ATOMS: atom_id res chain seq x y z
N MET A 1 -8.62 33.54 -78.80
CA MET A 1 -8.77 32.48 -77.79
C MET A 1 -7.38 32.06 -77.32
N ARG A 2 -6.91 32.56 -76.17
CA ARG A 2 -5.65 32.15 -75.53
C ARG A 2 -5.99 31.49 -74.19
N ARG A 3 -5.54 30.26 -74.01
CA ARG A 3 -5.70 29.46 -72.77
C ARG A 3 -4.76 30.00 -71.70
N ILE A 4 -5.27 30.26 -70.51
CA ILE A 4 -4.49 30.46 -69.28
C ILE A 4 -4.84 29.28 -68.37
N ILE A 5 -3.82 28.49 -68.03
CA ILE A 5 -3.87 27.41 -67.06
C ILE A 5 -3.42 28.01 -65.72
N THR A 6 -4.29 27.97 -64.72
CA THR A 6 -3.96 28.39 -63.34
C THR A 6 -3.80 27.13 -62.50
N GLY A 7 -2.56 26.86 -62.08
CA GLY A 7 -2.25 25.76 -61.17
C GLY A 7 -2.62 26.13 -59.73
N LEU A 8 -3.36 25.26 -59.06
CA LEU A 8 -3.71 25.36 -57.65
C LEU A 8 -2.63 24.63 -56.83
N ILE A 9 -1.85 25.36 -56.04
CA ILE A 9 -0.90 24.80 -55.07
C ILE A 9 -1.70 24.49 -53.79
N ALA A 10 -1.89 23.20 -53.51
CA ALA A 10 -2.45 22.74 -52.23
C ALA A 10 -1.36 22.83 -51.15
N ILE A 11 -1.48 23.81 -50.25
CA ILE A 11 -0.67 23.90 -49.04
C ILE A 11 -1.30 22.97 -47.99
N THR A 12 -0.70 21.80 -47.78
CA THR A 12 -1.03 20.93 -46.64
C THR A 12 -0.40 21.51 -45.37
N CYS A 13 -1.19 22.26 -44.60
CA CYS A 13 -0.82 22.63 -43.23
C CYS A 13 -0.91 21.38 -42.33
N LEU A 14 0.23 20.74 -42.06
CA LEU A 14 0.38 19.81 -40.95
C LEU A 14 0.34 20.60 -39.64
N TRP A 15 -0.81 20.64 -38.98
CA TRP A 15 -0.88 21.11 -37.60
C TRP A 15 -0.29 20.02 -36.71
N PRO A 16 0.62 20.33 -35.77
CA PRO A 16 1.03 19.35 -34.78
C PRO A 16 -0.21 19.00 -33.96
N THR A 17 -0.66 17.76 -34.06
CA THR A 17 -1.66 17.21 -33.14
C THR A 17 -1.06 17.34 -31.75
N ALA A 18 -1.59 18.26 -30.94
CA ALA A 18 -1.27 18.31 -29.52
C ALA A 18 -1.63 16.95 -28.94
N SER A 19 -0.61 16.20 -28.52
CA SER A 19 -0.82 14.92 -27.84
C SER A 19 -1.73 15.16 -26.63
N LEU A 20 -2.83 14.41 -26.55
CA LEU A 20 -3.83 14.53 -25.49
C LEU A 20 -3.31 14.05 -24.12
N ALA A 21 -2.06 13.56 -24.05
CA ALA A 21 -1.30 13.18 -22.86
C ALA A 21 0.22 13.37 -23.11
N GLU A 22 1.06 13.40 -22.07
CA GLU A 22 2.54 13.43 -22.22
C GLU A 22 3.13 12.10 -22.72
N ILE A 23 2.28 11.10 -22.98
CA ILE A 23 2.62 9.86 -23.69
C ILE A 23 2.99 10.20 -25.13
N VAL A 24 4.28 10.10 -25.46
CA VAL A 24 4.78 10.33 -26.82
C VAL A 24 4.73 9.07 -27.68
N ARG A 25 4.71 7.89 -27.06
CA ARG A 25 4.62 6.60 -27.73
C ARG A 25 4.09 5.53 -26.78
N PHE A 26 3.20 4.68 -27.28
CA PHE A 26 2.67 3.53 -26.56
C PHE A 26 2.89 2.27 -27.40
N ASP A 27 3.94 1.52 -27.11
CA ASP A 27 4.35 0.34 -27.88
C ASP A 27 3.70 -0.91 -27.30
N ILE A 28 2.77 -1.54 -28.04
CA ILE A 28 2.25 -2.87 -27.68
C ILE A 28 3.30 -3.92 -28.03
N LEU A 29 3.78 -4.62 -27.01
CA LEU A 29 4.82 -5.65 -27.13
C LEU A 29 4.20 -7.03 -27.37
N ALA A 30 3.07 -7.33 -26.72
CA ALA A 30 2.36 -8.60 -26.87
C ALA A 30 0.87 -8.46 -26.57
N ARG A 31 0.06 -9.30 -27.22
CA ARG A 31 -1.35 -9.56 -26.91
C ARG A 31 -1.56 -11.06 -26.82
N GLU A 32 -2.08 -11.54 -25.70
CA GLU A 32 -2.21 -12.97 -25.42
C GLU A 32 -3.53 -13.26 -24.70
N PRO A 33 -4.15 -14.43 -24.89
CA PRO A 33 -5.26 -14.86 -24.03
C PRO A 33 -4.79 -14.93 -22.57
N ALA A 34 -5.54 -14.34 -21.65
CA ALA A 34 -5.30 -14.49 -20.23
C ALA A 34 -5.91 -15.79 -19.71
N PHE A 35 -5.33 -16.35 -18.65
CA PHE A 35 -5.86 -17.47 -17.88
C PHE A 35 -6.21 -18.71 -18.73
N ALA A 36 -5.39 -19.00 -19.74
CA ALA A 36 -5.61 -20.08 -20.71
C ALA A 36 -7.01 -20.05 -21.37
N GLY A 37 -7.59 -18.86 -21.55
CA GLY A 37 -8.91 -18.69 -22.16
C GLY A 37 -10.09 -19.02 -21.24
N ARG A 38 -9.89 -19.09 -19.92
CA ARG A 38 -10.98 -19.21 -18.95
C ARG A 38 -12.02 -18.10 -19.17
N SER A 39 -13.30 -18.47 -19.18
CA SER A 39 -14.44 -17.54 -19.29
C SER A 39 -15.00 -17.15 -17.91
N PHE A 40 -15.45 -15.91 -17.76
CA PHE A 40 -15.93 -15.32 -16.51
C PHE A 40 -17.41 -14.91 -16.61
N GLY A 41 -18.30 -15.90 -16.69
CA GLY A 41 -19.74 -15.65 -16.83
C GLY A 41 -20.04 -14.86 -18.09
N ASP A 42 -20.93 -13.87 -17.97
CA ASP A 42 -21.39 -13.04 -19.10
C ASP A 42 -20.29 -12.10 -19.64
N VAL A 43 -19.24 -11.83 -18.86
CA VAL A 43 -18.12 -10.99 -19.31
C VAL A 43 -17.30 -11.68 -20.41
N GLY A 44 -17.25 -13.02 -20.39
CA GLY A 44 -16.49 -13.82 -21.35
C GLY A 44 -15.02 -13.97 -20.97
N THR A 45 -14.15 -14.08 -21.99
CA THR A 45 -12.69 -14.25 -21.82
C THR A 45 -11.97 -12.92 -21.66
N TYR A 46 -10.72 -12.97 -21.20
CA TYR A 46 -9.84 -11.81 -21.08
C TYR A 46 -8.62 -11.94 -21.99
N GLU A 47 -8.10 -10.81 -22.46
CA GLU A 47 -6.76 -10.72 -23.06
C GLU A 47 -5.79 -9.95 -22.12
N ARG A 48 -4.52 -10.35 -22.17
CA ARG A 48 -3.39 -9.64 -21.57
C ARG A 48 -2.65 -8.87 -22.66
N ILE A 49 -2.47 -7.57 -22.43
CA ILE A 49 -1.67 -6.70 -23.29
C ILE A 49 -0.45 -6.26 -22.49
N THR A 50 0.74 -6.61 -22.98
CA THR A 50 2.01 -6.10 -22.43
C THR A 50 2.50 -4.98 -23.34
N ALA A 51 2.83 -3.84 -22.76
CA ALA A 51 3.19 -2.64 -23.49
C ALA A 51 4.31 -1.84 -22.81
N ARG A 52 4.85 -0.86 -23.53
CA ARG A 52 5.78 0.13 -23.01
C ARG A 52 5.29 1.52 -23.34
N ALA A 53 5.07 2.34 -22.32
CA ALA A 53 4.77 3.75 -22.47
C ALA A 53 6.07 4.55 -22.47
N THR A 54 6.26 5.42 -23.46
CA THR A 54 7.31 6.46 -23.46
C THR A 54 6.63 7.79 -23.19
N PHE A 55 7.08 8.52 -22.17
CA PHE A 55 6.55 9.83 -21.80
C PHE A 55 7.67 10.86 -21.72
N ALA A 56 7.32 12.12 -22.01
CA ALA A 56 8.29 13.21 -22.03
C ALA A 56 7.74 14.41 -21.25
N LEU A 57 8.33 14.66 -20.08
CA LEU A 57 7.86 15.68 -19.13
C LEU A 57 8.46 17.05 -19.44
N ASN A 58 7.64 18.10 -19.52
CA ASN A 58 8.14 19.47 -19.51
C ASN A 58 8.47 19.91 -18.06
N PRO A 59 9.75 20.17 -17.68
CA PRO A 59 10.09 20.56 -16.31
C PRO A 59 9.56 21.92 -15.88
N SER A 60 9.13 22.76 -16.83
CA SER A 60 8.60 24.10 -16.56
C SER A 60 7.07 24.12 -16.44
N ASP A 61 6.37 23.01 -16.70
CA ASP A 61 4.93 22.92 -16.43
C ASP A 61 4.72 22.77 -14.92
N ASP A 62 3.85 23.58 -14.30
CA ASP A 62 3.63 23.58 -12.85
C ASP A 62 3.23 22.20 -12.31
N ARG A 63 2.53 21.39 -13.11
CA ARG A 63 2.10 20.03 -12.73
C ARG A 63 3.26 19.03 -12.70
N ASN A 64 4.35 19.33 -13.39
CA ASN A 64 5.58 18.54 -13.42
C ASN A 64 6.68 19.14 -12.55
N ALA A 65 6.70 20.47 -12.35
CA ALA A 65 7.69 21.20 -11.57
C ALA A 65 7.71 20.79 -10.08
N VAL A 66 6.64 20.17 -9.59
CA VAL A 66 6.58 19.55 -8.26
C VAL A 66 7.56 18.37 -8.11
N ILE A 67 8.01 17.75 -9.21
CA ILE A 67 8.91 16.60 -9.19
C ILE A 67 10.32 17.06 -8.81
N THR A 68 10.80 16.57 -7.66
CA THR A 68 12.12 16.90 -7.14
C THR A 68 13.21 16.51 -8.14
N ASP A 69 14.12 17.45 -8.37
CA ASP A 69 15.26 17.35 -9.28
C ASP A 69 14.95 17.10 -10.77
N LEU A 70 13.67 17.18 -11.20
CA LEU A 70 13.32 17.03 -12.62
C LEU A 70 14.05 18.05 -13.52
N ALA A 71 14.20 19.28 -13.03
CA ALA A 71 14.88 20.35 -13.77
C ALA A 71 16.38 20.07 -14.01
N LEU A 72 16.99 19.18 -13.21
CA LEU A 72 18.39 18.76 -13.34
C LEU A 72 18.56 17.59 -14.32
N ALA A 73 17.47 16.95 -14.74
CA ALA A 73 17.52 15.80 -15.63
C ALA A 73 17.98 16.19 -17.06
N PRO A 74 18.69 15.29 -17.76
CA PRO A 74 18.99 15.46 -19.18
C PRO A 74 17.73 15.69 -19.99
N ARG A 75 17.79 16.66 -20.91
CA ARG A 75 16.66 17.07 -21.75
C ARG A 75 16.88 16.69 -23.21
N SER A 76 15.80 16.34 -23.90
CA SER A 76 15.77 16.22 -25.36
C SER A 76 15.83 17.60 -26.03
N SER A 77 15.97 17.63 -27.36
CA SER A 77 16.05 18.86 -28.16
C SER A 77 14.83 19.76 -28.07
N ASP A 78 13.67 19.21 -27.71
CA ASP A 78 12.42 19.92 -27.41
C ASP A 78 12.30 20.39 -25.95
N GLY A 79 13.37 20.22 -25.15
CA GLY A 79 13.44 20.69 -23.77
C GLY A 79 12.75 19.81 -22.73
N LYS A 80 12.27 18.62 -23.11
CA LYS A 80 11.56 17.69 -22.22
C LYS A 80 12.48 16.62 -21.62
N VAL A 81 12.01 15.97 -20.55
CA VAL A 81 12.71 14.86 -19.89
C VAL A 81 11.98 13.56 -20.21
N ALA A 82 12.61 12.70 -21.00
CA ALA A 82 12.02 11.44 -21.42
C ALA A 82 12.28 10.30 -20.42
N ALA A 83 11.29 9.44 -20.26
CA ALA A 83 11.38 8.18 -19.52
C ALA A 83 10.44 7.13 -20.13
N THR A 84 10.59 5.88 -19.71
CA THR A 84 9.70 4.78 -20.11
C THR A 84 9.14 4.05 -18.90
N ALA A 85 7.94 3.51 -19.04
CA ALA A 85 7.27 2.69 -18.04
C ALA A 85 6.75 1.40 -18.69
N ASP A 86 6.95 0.26 -18.03
CA ASP A 86 6.27 -0.97 -18.41
C ASP A 86 4.77 -0.84 -18.10
N VAL A 87 3.91 -1.32 -19.01
CA VAL A 87 2.46 -1.30 -18.83
C VAL A 87 1.91 -2.70 -19.08
N VAL A 88 1.03 -3.17 -18.21
CA VAL A 88 0.25 -4.40 -18.45
C VAL A 88 -1.22 -4.06 -18.29
N ILE A 89 -2.03 -4.57 -19.22
CA ILE A 89 -3.48 -4.42 -19.22
C ILE A 89 -4.11 -5.81 -19.25
N LEU A 90 -5.08 -6.06 -18.39
CA LEU A 90 -6.04 -7.17 -18.52
C LEU A 90 -7.41 -6.59 -18.80
N ARG A 91 -8.04 -6.98 -19.91
CA ARG A 91 -9.38 -6.51 -20.27
C ARG A 91 -10.24 -7.64 -20.85
N PRO A 92 -11.57 -7.52 -20.81
CA PRO A 92 -12.45 -8.39 -21.57
C PRO A 92 -12.06 -8.43 -23.05
N THR A 93 -12.06 -9.62 -23.66
CA THR A 93 -11.77 -9.79 -25.09
C THR A 93 -12.80 -9.07 -25.95
N ASP A 94 -14.08 -9.10 -25.54
CA ASP A 94 -15.11 -8.21 -26.07
C ASP A 94 -15.17 -6.95 -25.20
N PRO A 95 -14.72 -5.78 -25.69
CA PRO A 95 -14.69 -4.56 -24.90
C PRO A 95 -16.09 -4.04 -24.52
N THR A 96 -17.17 -4.53 -25.15
CA THR A 96 -18.55 -4.15 -24.81
C THR A 96 -19.06 -4.83 -23.53
N HIS A 97 -18.38 -5.89 -23.07
CA HIS A 97 -18.72 -6.61 -21.85
C HIS A 97 -17.98 -6.08 -20.60
N GLY A 98 -17.13 -5.07 -20.75
CA GLY A 98 -16.49 -4.40 -19.61
C GLY A 98 -17.46 -3.52 -18.82
N ASN A 99 -17.18 -3.31 -17.54
CA ASN A 99 -17.98 -2.45 -16.67
C ASN A 99 -17.71 -0.94 -16.84
N GLY A 100 -16.91 -0.57 -17.84
CA GLY A 100 -16.52 0.82 -18.14
C GLY A 100 -15.56 1.46 -17.13
N THR A 101 -15.08 0.71 -16.12
CA THR A 101 -14.15 1.19 -15.09
C THR A 101 -12.77 0.56 -15.28
N LEU A 102 -11.77 1.43 -15.39
CA LEU A 102 -10.35 1.08 -15.31
C LEU A 102 -9.96 0.95 -13.84
N LEU A 103 -9.51 -0.23 -13.42
CA LEU A 103 -8.88 -0.44 -12.11
C LEU A 103 -7.36 -0.41 -12.28
N LEU A 104 -6.73 0.73 -11.98
CA LEU A 104 -5.29 0.82 -11.97
C LEU A 104 -4.76 0.38 -10.61
N GLU A 105 -3.99 -0.69 -10.58
CA GLU A 105 -3.16 -0.97 -9.42
C GLU A 105 -1.76 -0.40 -9.66
N VAL A 106 -1.28 0.42 -8.73
CA VAL A 106 0.13 0.80 -8.67
C VAL A 106 0.94 -0.41 -8.16
N PRO A 107 1.82 -1.04 -8.97
CA PRO A 107 2.56 -2.22 -8.55
C PRO A 107 3.43 -1.97 -7.32
N ASN A 108 3.37 -2.84 -6.33
CA ASN A 108 4.20 -2.75 -5.13
C ASN A 108 5.58 -3.36 -5.43
N ARG A 109 6.62 -2.52 -5.53
CA ARG A 109 7.97 -2.91 -5.98
C ARG A 109 7.94 -3.68 -7.30
N GLY A 110 7.03 -3.30 -8.20
CA GLY A 110 6.80 -3.93 -9.49
C GLY A 110 5.93 -5.19 -9.49
N ARG A 111 5.44 -5.65 -8.33
CA ARG A 111 4.54 -6.81 -8.20
C ARG A 111 3.08 -6.40 -8.18
N LYS A 112 2.23 -7.18 -8.84
CA LYS A 112 0.77 -7.05 -8.86
C LYS A 112 0.15 -7.76 -7.65
N LEU A 113 -0.61 -7.03 -6.84
CA LEU A 113 -1.19 -7.48 -5.57
C LEU A 113 -2.73 -7.43 -5.56
N ALA A 114 -3.37 -6.69 -6.46
CA ALA A 114 -4.83 -6.63 -6.55
C ALA A 114 -5.45 -8.02 -6.77
N PRO A 115 -4.94 -8.87 -7.69
CA PRO A 115 -5.48 -10.23 -7.83
C PRO A 115 -5.24 -11.10 -6.57
N GLN A 116 -4.16 -10.89 -5.83
CA GLN A 116 -3.94 -11.63 -4.58
C GLN A 116 -4.99 -11.30 -3.52
N LEU A 117 -5.44 -10.04 -3.47
CA LEU A 117 -6.39 -9.57 -2.47
C LEU A 117 -7.84 -9.81 -2.88
N PHE A 118 -8.20 -9.47 -4.11
CA PHE A 118 -9.59 -9.52 -4.57
C PHE A 118 -9.96 -10.88 -5.16
N ASP A 119 -9.03 -11.54 -5.84
CA ASP A 119 -9.27 -12.84 -6.49
C ASP A 119 -8.71 -14.03 -5.72
N ASP A 120 -8.16 -13.82 -4.52
CA ASP A 120 -7.50 -14.85 -3.72
C ASP A 120 -6.39 -15.59 -4.51
N ALA A 121 -5.79 -14.92 -5.51
CA ALA A 121 -4.80 -15.52 -6.40
C ALA A 121 -3.42 -15.64 -5.73
N ALA A 122 -2.78 -16.80 -5.84
CA ALA A 122 -1.43 -17.00 -5.32
C ALA A 122 -0.37 -16.38 -6.24
N GLN A 123 0.81 -16.09 -5.70
CA GLN A 123 1.98 -15.72 -6.51
C GLN A 123 2.72 -16.99 -6.98
N PRO A 124 3.32 -17.00 -8.18
CA PRO A 124 3.41 -15.89 -9.15
C PRO A 124 2.16 -15.71 -10.04
N GLY A 125 1.10 -16.51 -9.87
CA GLY A 125 -0.09 -16.48 -10.73
C GLY A 125 -0.76 -15.10 -10.82
N ALA A 126 -0.90 -14.41 -9.68
CA ALA A 126 -1.41 -13.03 -9.62
C ALA A 126 -0.61 -12.02 -10.47
N ASN A 127 0.67 -12.28 -10.74
CA ASN A 127 1.49 -11.46 -11.63
C ASN A 127 1.33 -11.85 -13.10
N ASN A 128 1.27 -13.16 -13.35
CA ASN A 128 1.39 -13.76 -14.67
C ASN A 128 0.05 -13.73 -15.43
N ALA A 129 -1.02 -14.23 -14.84
CA ALA A 129 -2.31 -14.42 -15.52
C ALA A 129 -2.24 -15.32 -16.77
N ASP A 130 -1.41 -16.38 -16.73
CA ASP A 130 -1.22 -17.30 -17.86
C ASP A 130 -2.15 -18.52 -17.78
N LYS A 131 -2.28 -19.12 -16.60
CA LYS A 131 -3.04 -20.37 -16.37
C LYS A 131 -4.45 -20.09 -15.85
N ALA A 132 -5.38 -21.03 -16.05
CA ALA A 132 -6.76 -20.88 -15.56
C ALA A 132 -6.85 -20.67 -14.03
N GLU A 133 -5.93 -21.27 -13.28
CA GLU A 133 -5.84 -21.15 -11.81
C GLU A 133 -5.26 -19.81 -11.37
N ASP A 134 -4.50 -19.11 -12.22
CA ASP A 134 -3.90 -17.80 -11.90
C ASP A 134 -4.97 -16.72 -11.64
N ALA A 135 -6.20 -16.94 -12.13
CA ALA A 135 -7.35 -16.07 -11.85
C ALA A 135 -7.92 -16.24 -10.43
N GLY A 136 -7.47 -17.24 -9.67
CA GLY A 136 -8.04 -17.59 -8.36
C GLY A 136 -9.57 -17.75 -8.44
N ILE A 137 -10.29 -17.07 -7.54
CA ILE A 137 -11.75 -17.05 -7.59
C ILE A 137 -12.29 -16.22 -8.76
N GLY A 138 -11.53 -15.28 -9.35
CA GLY A 138 -11.91 -14.51 -10.54
C GLY A 138 -13.01 -13.47 -10.32
N PHE A 139 -13.05 -12.84 -9.13
CA PHE A 139 -14.00 -11.79 -8.79
C PHE A 139 -13.84 -10.56 -9.70
N LEU A 140 -12.63 -10.01 -9.83
CA LEU A 140 -12.37 -8.79 -10.62
C LEU A 140 -12.80 -8.97 -12.09
N HIS A 141 -12.57 -10.16 -12.63
CA HIS A 141 -12.91 -10.51 -14.01
C HIS A 141 -14.42 -10.72 -14.21
N ARG A 142 -15.10 -11.38 -13.26
CA ARG A 142 -16.58 -11.45 -13.27
C ARG A 142 -17.25 -10.09 -13.12
N GLN A 143 -16.58 -9.14 -12.47
CA GLN A 143 -17.07 -7.76 -12.37
C GLN A 143 -16.81 -6.92 -13.63
N GLY A 144 -16.07 -7.43 -14.62
CA GLY A 144 -15.85 -6.73 -15.88
C GLY A 144 -14.84 -5.59 -15.82
N PHE A 145 -13.99 -5.52 -14.78
CA PHE A 145 -12.95 -4.48 -14.70
C PHE A 145 -11.93 -4.63 -15.83
N THR A 146 -11.51 -3.50 -16.40
CA THR A 146 -10.25 -3.41 -17.14
C THR A 146 -9.14 -3.07 -16.15
N MET A 147 -8.22 -3.98 -15.92
CA MET A 147 -7.12 -3.79 -14.97
C MET A 147 -5.88 -3.26 -15.67
N VAL A 148 -5.21 -2.30 -15.05
CA VAL A 148 -3.98 -1.70 -15.59
C VAL A 148 -2.92 -1.63 -14.50
N TRP A 149 -1.67 -1.90 -14.89
CA TRP A 149 -0.49 -1.71 -14.07
C TRP A 149 0.51 -0.84 -14.82
N VAL A 150 1.14 0.09 -14.11
CA VAL A 150 2.18 0.96 -14.66
C VAL A 150 3.43 0.86 -13.79
N GLY A 151 4.54 0.47 -14.40
CA GLY A 151 5.86 0.48 -13.77
C GLY A 151 6.25 1.92 -13.43
N TRP A 152 6.27 2.25 -12.14
CA TRP A 152 6.49 3.61 -11.65
C TRP A 152 7.82 3.76 -10.92
N GLN A 153 8.33 2.68 -10.32
CA GLN A 153 9.50 2.72 -9.46
C GLN A 153 10.77 2.58 -10.32
N GLY A 154 11.68 3.57 -10.20
CA GLY A 154 12.88 3.69 -11.05
C GLY A 154 14.17 3.15 -10.45
N ASP A 155 14.16 2.72 -9.19
CA ASP A 155 15.29 2.14 -8.45
C ASP A 155 15.21 0.60 -8.38
N ILE A 156 14.37 -0.03 -9.21
CA ILE A 156 14.23 -1.49 -9.33
C ILE A 156 14.39 -1.95 -10.78
N PRO A 157 14.80 -3.20 -11.03
CA PRO A 157 14.93 -3.71 -12.38
C PRO A 157 13.57 -4.04 -13.01
N SER A 158 13.43 -3.79 -14.31
CA SER A 158 12.39 -4.40 -15.14
C SER A 158 12.76 -5.85 -15.45
N LYS A 159 11.99 -6.82 -14.97
CA LYS A 159 12.19 -8.26 -15.22
C LYS A 159 10.87 -9.04 -15.09
N PRO A 160 10.78 -10.32 -15.50
CA PRO A 160 9.56 -11.10 -15.32
C PRO A 160 9.03 -11.05 -13.88
N GLY A 161 7.74 -10.73 -13.72
CA GLY A 161 7.09 -10.55 -12.41
C GLY A 161 7.44 -9.25 -11.67
N GLN A 162 8.19 -8.33 -12.27
CA GLN A 162 8.59 -7.06 -11.68
C GLN A 162 8.59 -5.92 -12.73
N MET A 163 7.56 -5.09 -12.70
CA MET A 163 7.40 -3.92 -13.57
C MET A 163 8.13 -2.70 -13.04
N ALA A 164 8.81 -1.95 -13.91
CA ALA A 164 9.61 -0.79 -13.50
C ALA A 164 9.44 0.42 -14.44
N MET A 165 9.94 1.57 -13.97
CA MET A 165 10.17 2.75 -14.79
C MET A 165 11.66 2.81 -15.13
N THR A 166 12.00 3.16 -16.38
CA THR A 166 13.37 3.59 -16.72
C THR A 166 13.37 5.11 -16.85
N ALA A 167 14.00 5.77 -15.89
CA ALA A 167 14.15 7.22 -15.82
C ALA A 167 15.62 7.64 -15.90
N PRO A 168 15.92 8.89 -16.29
CA PRO A 168 17.29 9.36 -16.38
C PRO A 168 17.97 9.38 -15.01
N VAL A 169 19.24 8.96 -15.00
CA VAL A 169 20.13 9.11 -13.85
C VAL A 169 20.72 10.52 -13.87
N LEU A 170 20.61 11.23 -12.75
CA LEU A 170 21.15 12.58 -12.57
C LEU A 170 22.66 12.51 -12.31
N LYS A 171 23.41 12.22 -13.38
CA LYS A 171 24.86 12.12 -13.33
C LYS A 171 25.43 13.38 -12.68
N THR A 172 26.40 13.22 -11.76
CA THR A 172 27.08 14.29 -10.99
C THR A 172 26.34 14.86 -9.79
N VAL A 173 25.07 14.52 -9.57
CA VAL A 173 24.38 14.93 -8.35
C VAL A 173 24.85 14.05 -7.20
N THR A 174 25.35 14.68 -6.13
CA THR A 174 25.75 14.03 -4.89
C THR A 174 24.99 14.60 -3.69
N GLY A 175 24.99 13.89 -2.57
CA GLY A 175 24.43 14.41 -1.33
C GLY A 175 24.31 13.36 -0.22
N PRO A 176 23.91 13.78 0.98
CA PRO A 176 23.89 12.91 2.13
C PRO A 176 22.77 11.87 2.03
N ALA A 177 23.07 10.62 2.40
CA ALA A 177 22.12 9.52 2.44
C ALA A 177 22.32 8.67 3.70
N ARG A 178 21.25 7.94 4.08
CA ARG A 178 21.21 7.13 5.30
C ARG A 178 20.52 5.81 5.05
N GLU A 179 21.05 4.72 5.60
CA GLU A 179 20.36 3.45 5.79
C GLU A 179 20.19 3.16 7.27
N GLU A 180 19.16 2.40 7.62
CA GLU A 180 19.08 1.76 8.93
C GLU A 180 18.63 0.32 8.74
N VAL A 181 19.30 -0.61 9.43
CA VAL A 181 19.10 -2.05 9.25
C VAL A 181 18.98 -2.73 10.61
N VAL A 182 17.97 -3.60 10.71
CA VAL A 182 17.90 -4.67 11.72
C VAL A 182 18.11 -5.99 10.97
N PHE A 183 19.07 -6.80 11.41
CA PHE A 183 19.47 -8.00 10.67
C PHE A 183 18.70 -9.26 11.05
N ASP A 184 18.14 -9.33 12.26
CA ASP A 184 17.45 -10.52 12.80
C ASP A 184 18.30 -11.79 12.80
N ASN A 185 19.61 -11.60 12.91
CA ASN A 185 20.59 -12.64 13.11
C ASN A 185 21.86 -12.02 13.71
N THR A 186 22.78 -12.89 14.13
CA THR A 186 24.09 -12.54 14.69
C THR A 186 25.24 -12.80 13.71
N THR A 187 24.96 -12.96 12.41
CA THR A 187 25.99 -13.17 11.38
C THR A 187 26.99 -12.00 11.41
N ASN A 188 28.28 -12.35 11.46
CA ASN A 188 29.38 -11.40 11.58
C ASN A 188 30.57 -11.87 10.70
N PRO A 189 31.00 -11.09 9.69
CA PRO A 189 30.47 -9.78 9.32
C PRO A 189 29.08 -9.86 8.67
N ALA A 190 28.26 -8.84 8.92
CA ALA A 190 26.96 -8.66 8.27
C ALA A 190 27.09 -7.84 6.99
N ARG A 191 26.13 -7.95 6.07
CA ARG A 191 26.10 -7.15 4.83
C ARG A 191 24.81 -6.36 4.71
N ALA A 192 24.94 -5.07 4.42
CA ALA A 192 23.83 -4.16 4.14
C ALA A 192 23.95 -3.60 2.71
N THR A 193 22.80 -3.41 2.07
CA THR A 193 22.72 -2.78 0.74
C THR A 193 22.34 -1.32 0.90
N LEU A 194 23.12 -0.43 0.28
CA LEU A 194 22.82 0.99 0.14
C LEU A 194 21.81 1.17 -1.00
N THR A 195 20.81 2.02 -0.79
CA THR A 195 19.80 2.33 -1.81
C THR A 195 20.43 3.05 -3.00
N TRP A 196 21.38 3.94 -2.73
CA TRP A 196 22.09 4.72 -3.74
C TRP A 196 23.59 4.42 -3.69
N PRO A 197 24.29 4.46 -4.83
CA PRO A 197 25.74 4.28 -4.84
C PRO A 197 26.44 5.33 -3.98
N ALA A 198 27.37 4.90 -3.13
CA ALA A 198 28.28 5.78 -2.43
C ALA A 198 29.28 6.44 -3.40
N THR A 199 29.73 7.65 -3.05
CA THR A 199 30.82 8.35 -3.74
C THR A 199 32.19 7.81 -3.36
N ASP A 200 32.44 7.65 -2.05
CA ASP A 200 33.73 7.26 -1.47
C ASP A 200 33.51 6.46 -0.18
N ALA A 201 34.40 5.50 0.09
CA ALA A 201 34.44 4.75 1.34
C ALA A 201 34.85 5.62 2.55
N ALA A 202 35.60 6.71 2.33
CA ALA A 202 36.04 7.61 3.40
C ALA A 202 34.89 8.35 4.10
N ASP A 203 33.76 8.54 3.41
CA ASP A 203 32.57 9.23 3.94
C ASP A 203 31.61 8.30 4.71
N LEU A 204 31.88 6.99 4.70
CA LEU A 204 31.04 5.98 5.33
C LEU A 204 31.18 6.05 6.85
N LYS A 205 30.06 6.25 7.54
CA LYS A 205 29.97 6.17 9.01
C LYS A 205 28.90 5.17 9.40
N VAL A 206 29.20 4.36 10.42
CA VAL A 206 28.25 3.41 10.99
C VAL A 206 28.15 3.63 12.49
N SER A 207 26.92 3.56 12.99
CA SER A 207 26.64 3.52 14.42
C SER A 207 25.68 2.38 14.76
N VAL A 208 25.65 1.98 16.02
CA VAL A 208 24.75 0.96 16.55
C VAL A 208 24.03 1.46 17.80
N ARG A 209 22.81 0.98 18.03
CA ARG A 209 22.04 1.18 19.26
C ARG A 209 21.11 0.00 19.52
N ALA A 210 20.77 -0.26 20.78
CA ALA A 210 19.91 -1.37 21.17
C ALA A 210 18.43 -1.02 20.94
N ALA A 211 18.01 0.17 21.38
CA ALA A 211 16.70 0.74 21.08
C ALA A 211 16.85 2.11 20.40
N TRP A 212 15.80 2.55 19.71
CA TRP A 212 15.83 3.85 19.00
C TRP A 212 16.06 5.05 19.92
N ALA A 213 15.54 4.99 21.15
CA ALA A 213 15.70 6.03 22.16
C ALA A 213 17.13 6.11 22.73
N ASP A 214 17.96 5.08 22.52
CA ASP A 214 19.33 5.06 23.02
C ASP A 214 20.24 5.96 22.17
N ALA A 215 21.30 6.45 22.80
CA ALA A 215 22.35 7.17 22.08
C ALA A 215 23.02 6.24 21.04
N ARG A 216 23.32 6.81 19.88
CA ARG A 216 24.14 6.15 18.84
C ARG A 216 25.54 5.89 19.39
N GLN A 217 26.06 4.69 19.14
CA GLN A 217 27.39 4.28 19.59
C GLN A 217 28.26 3.89 18.39
N ALA A 218 29.56 4.20 18.48
CA ALA A 218 30.58 3.72 17.55
C ALA A 218 31.73 3.05 18.35
N PRO A 219 31.46 1.91 19.00
CA PRO A 219 32.48 1.21 19.79
C PRO A 219 33.62 0.72 18.88
N SER A 220 34.81 0.49 19.44
CA SER A 220 36.00 0.09 18.67
C SER A 220 35.83 -1.24 17.90
N GLY A 221 34.94 -2.12 18.35
CA GLY A 221 34.58 -3.37 17.65
C GLY A 221 33.59 -3.20 16.49
N LEU A 222 33.00 -2.01 16.30
CA LEU A 222 32.13 -1.71 15.17
C LEU A 222 32.98 -1.21 14.01
N LEU A 223 33.17 -2.06 13.00
CA LEU A 223 33.90 -1.71 11.78
C LEU A 223 32.97 -1.78 10.58
N ALA A 224 33.20 -0.94 9.58
CA ALA A 224 32.47 -0.98 8.33
C ALA A 224 33.42 -0.74 7.16
N LYS A 225 33.20 -1.44 6.05
CA LYS A 225 33.88 -1.17 4.79
C LYS A 225 32.92 -1.27 3.62
N LEU A 226 33.14 -0.42 2.63
CA LEU A 226 32.46 -0.50 1.35
C LEU A 226 33.09 -1.64 0.53
N VAL A 227 32.31 -2.64 0.16
CA VAL A 227 32.75 -3.77 -0.68
C VAL A 227 32.65 -3.40 -2.16
N ASP A 228 31.58 -2.70 -2.50
CA ASP A 228 31.29 -2.09 -3.80
C ASP A 228 30.41 -0.86 -3.54
N PRO A 229 30.12 0.00 -4.54
CA PRO A 229 29.39 1.25 -4.30
C PRO A 229 28.03 1.11 -3.60
N VAL A 230 27.41 -0.07 -3.57
CA VAL A 230 26.10 -0.29 -2.96
C VAL A 230 26.11 -1.35 -1.85
N THR A 231 27.25 -1.92 -1.50
CA THR A 231 27.35 -2.98 -0.49
C THR A 231 28.31 -2.59 0.63
N VAL A 232 27.81 -2.60 1.86
CA VAL A 232 28.60 -2.37 3.07
C VAL A 232 28.71 -3.66 3.88
N GLU A 233 29.93 -4.02 4.26
CA GLU A 233 30.20 -5.10 5.20
C GLU A 233 30.44 -4.49 6.60
N ILE A 234 29.72 -4.98 7.60
CA ILE A 234 29.71 -4.48 8.98
C ILE A 234 30.22 -5.58 9.92
N THR A 235 31.32 -5.31 10.61
CA THR A 235 31.75 -6.11 11.77
C THR A 235 30.98 -5.61 12.99
N ARG A 236 30.27 -6.52 13.65
CA ARG A 236 29.42 -6.20 14.80
C ARG A 236 30.25 -6.15 16.09
N PRO A 237 30.00 -5.15 16.96
CA PRO A 237 30.56 -5.13 18.31
C PRO A 237 29.80 -6.09 19.24
N ASP A 238 30.43 -6.45 20.35
CA ASP A 238 29.79 -7.19 21.44
C ASP A 238 28.73 -6.34 22.16
N GLY A 239 27.82 -7.00 22.89
CA GLY A 239 26.82 -6.34 23.76
C GLY A 239 25.51 -5.96 23.08
N PHE A 240 25.32 -6.32 21.81
CA PHE A 240 24.10 -6.06 21.04
C PHE A 240 23.45 -7.38 20.59
N ASP A 241 22.12 -7.45 20.67
CA ASP A 241 21.36 -8.63 20.23
C ASP A 241 21.02 -8.58 18.73
N ALA A 242 20.27 -9.57 18.23
CA ALA A 242 19.92 -9.66 16.82
C ALA A 242 18.94 -8.55 16.36
N GLY A 243 18.31 -7.84 17.31
CA GLY A 243 17.38 -6.73 17.10
C GLY A 243 18.03 -5.34 17.13
N ALA A 244 19.35 -5.25 17.32
CA ALA A 244 20.05 -3.96 17.32
C ALA A 244 19.94 -3.21 15.99
N LEU A 245 19.85 -1.88 16.09
CA LEU A 245 19.70 -0.96 14.97
C LEU A 245 21.08 -0.49 14.51
N TYR A 246 21.46 -0.86 13.29
CA TYR A 246 22.67 -0.37 12.64
C TYR A 246 22.30 0.76 11.69
N GLU A 247 22.88 1.94 11.90
CA GLU A 247 22.63 3.11 11.08
C GLU A 247 23.88 3.48 10.29
N ILE A 248 23.72 3.63 8.98
CA ILE A 248 24.78 3.90 8.02
C ILE A 248 24.52 5.28 7.42
N THR A 249 25.49 6.19 7.47
CA THR A 249 25.43 7.48 6.76
C THR A 249 26.60 7.60 5.80
N TYR A 250 26.35 8.13 4.61
CA TYR A 250 27.32 8.23 3.52
C TYR A 250 26.94 9.37 2.56
N THR A 251 27.88 9.75 1.69
CA THR A 251 27.58 10.61 0.55
C THR A 251 27.16 9.72 -0.62
N ALA A 252 25.91 9.83 -1.05
CA ALA A 252 25.37 9.15 -2.23
C ALA A 252 25.61 9.96 -3.51
N ARG A 253 25.51 9.28 -4.65
CA ARG A 253 25.58 9.90 -5.98
C ARG A 253 24.57 9.34 -6.96
N ASP A 254 24.39 10.09 -8.04
CA ASP A 254 23.69 9.69 -9.25
C ASP A 254 22.25 9.20 -8.98
N PRO A 255 21.40 10.00 -8.31
CA PRO A 255 20.02 9.63 -8.03
C PRO A 255 19.16 9.59 -9.30
N VAL A 256 18.03 8.88 -9.21
CA VAL A 256 16.94 8.94 -10.19
C VAL A 256 15.85 9.89 -9.65
N PRO A 257 15.25 10.78 -10.46
CA PRO A 257 14.11 11.61 -10.06
C PRO A 257 12.84 10.75 -9.95
N LEU A 258 12.71 10.00 -8.85
CA LEU A 258 11.68 8.98 -8.67
C LEU A 258 10.24 9.54 -8.70
N GLY A 259 10.05 10.85 -8.46
CA GLY A 259 8.75 11.50 -8.60
C GLY A 259 8.17 11.45 -10.03
N MET A 260 8.99 11.16 -11.05
CA MET A 260 8.51 10.86 -12.42
C MET A 260 7.53 9.67 -12.45
N GLY A 261 7.59 8.75 -11.49
CA GLY A 261 6.64 7.65 -11.37
C GLY A 261 5.20 8.11 -11.15
N TYR A 262 4.98 9.25 -10.47
CA TYR A 262 3.64 9.83 -10.33
C TYR A 262 3.11 10.35 -11.66
N ALA A 263 3.95 11.03 -12.45
CA ALA A 263 3.60 11.49 -13.80
C ALA A 263 3.34 10.30 -14.74
N ALA A 264 4.15 9.23 -14.68
CA ALA A 264 3.94 8.03 -15.48
C ALA A 264 2.54 7.44 -15.28
N VAL A 265 2.10 7.31 -14.02
CA VAL A 265 0.75 6.83 -13.69
C VAL A 265 -0.32 7.80 -14.19
N ARG A 266 -0.16 9.11 -13.93
CA ARG A 266 -1.08 10.16 -14.39
C ARG A 266 -1.31 10.10 -15.89
N ASP A 267 -0.21 10.08 -16.65
CA ASP A 267 -0.23 10.24 -18.10
C ASP A 267 -0.72 8.97 -18.80
N VAL A 268 -0.37 7.78 -18.30
CA VAL A 268 -0.90 6.52 -18.85
C VAL A 268 -2.40 6.41 -18.59
N VAL A 269 -2.89 6.77 -17.40
CA VAL A 269 -4.34 6.71 -17.12
C VAL A 269 -5.09 7.71 -17.98
N SER A 270 -4.60 8.95 -18.08
CA SER A 270 -5.23 9.98 -18.93
C SER A 270 -5.26 9.54 -20.40
N PHE A 271 -4.15 9.01 -20.92
CA PHE A 271 -4.06 8.45 -22.28
C PHE A 271 -5.10 7.34 -22.51
N LEU A 272 -5.14 6.32 -21.64
CA LEU A 272 -6.03 5.18 -21.80
C LEU A 272 -7.52 5.57 -21.73
N ARG A 273 -7.87 6.63 -20.98
CA ARG A 273 -9.25 7.12 -20.83
C ARG A 273 -9.70 8.08 -21.93
N HIS A 274 -8.77 8.78 -22.58
CA HIS A 274 -9.13 9.96 -23.37
C HIS A 274 -8.53 10.01 -24.77
N ASP A 275 -7.47 9.25 -25.05
CA ASP A 275 -6.90 9.24 -26.40
C ASP A 275 -7.79 8.43 -27.34
N GLU A 276 -8.30 9.08 -28.39
CA GLU A 276 -9.21 8.50 -29.39
C GLU A 276 -8.47 7.98 -30.64
N THR A 277 -7.13 7.93 -30.59
CA THR A 277 -6.34 7.42 -31.71
C THR A 277 -6.15 5.91 -31.60
N GLN A 278 -5.76 5.29 -32.72
CA GLN A 278 -5.45 3.85 -32.77
C GLN A 278 -4.24 3.44 -31.91
N ALA A 279 -3.49 4.42 -31.35
CA ALA A 279 -2.43 4.14 -30.39
C ALA A 279 -3.00 3.64 -29.04
N ASN A 280 -4.21 4.06 -28.67
CA ASN A 280 -4.84 3.63 -27.43
C ASN A 280 -5.36 2.20 -27.57
N PRO A 281 -4.80 1.21 -26.84
CA PRO A 281 -5.26 -0.16 -26.95
C PRO A 281 -6.72 -0.33 -26.52
N LEU A 282 -7.29 0.60 -25.73
CA LEU A 282 -8.66 0.57 -25.23
C LEU A 282 -9.67 1.24 -26.16
N LEU A 283 -9.27 1.76 -27.32
CA LEU A 283 -10.19 2.35 -28.28
C LEU A 283 -11.25 1.32 -28.74
N ASN A 284 -12.53 1.68 -28.66
CA ASN A 284 -13.65 0.88 -29.14
C ASN A 284 -14.60 1.77 -29.96
N GLY A 285 -14.50 1.68 -31.29
CA GLY A 285 -15.15 2.63 -32.19
C GLY A 285 -14.46 3.99 -32.15
N LEU A 286 -15.16 5.03 -31.69
CA LEU A 286 -14.63 6.40 -31.61
C LEU A 286 -14.15 6.80 -30.21
N HIS A 287 -14.44 6.00 -29.19
CA HIS A 287 -14.11 6.32 -27.80
C HIS A 287 -13.46 5.14 -27.08
N PRO A 288 -12.65 5.38 -26.05
CA PRO A 288 -12.13 4.29 -25.21
C PRO A 288 -13.25 3.51 -24.51
N SER A 289 -13.03 2.20 -24.29
CA SER A 289 -13.99 1.31 -23.61
C SER A 289 -14.13 1.59 -22.10
N VAL A 290 -13.34 2.52 -21.56
CA VAL A 290 -13.37 2.93 -20.15
C VAL A 290 -13.65 4.43 -20.06
N SER A 291 -14.52 4.81 -19.13
CA SER A 291 -14.87 6.22 -18.87
C SER A 291 -14.53 6.65 -17.44
N ARG A 292 -14.36 5.69 -16.53
CA ARG A 292 -14.03 5.90 -15.11
C ARG A 292 -12.71 5.23 -14.75
N ALA A 293 -12.04 5.74 -13.72
CA ALA A 293 -10.86 5.09 -13.17
C ALA A 293 -10.83 5.06 -11.64
N ILE A 294 -10.43 3.90 -11.11
CA ILE A 294 -10.10 3.68 -9.70
C ILE A 294 -8.59 3.46 -9.60
N GLY A 295 -7.93 4.25 -8.75
CA GLY A 295 -6.55 3.99 -8.33
C GLY A 295 -6.53 3.12 -7.07
N PHE A 296 -5.89 1.97 -7.13
CA PHE A 296 -5.71 1.04 -6.02
C PHE A 296 -4.23 0.80 -5.73
N GLY A 297 -3.89 0.62 -4.45
CA GLY A 297 -2.52 0.37 -4.03
C GLY A 297 -2.46 -0.26 -2.66
N VAL A 298 -1.47 -1.11 -2.44
CA VAL A 298 -1.29 -1.89 -1.21
C VAL A 298 0.04 -1.52 -0.58
N SER A 299 0.03 -1.12 0.70
CA SER A 299 1.24 -0.84 1.49
C SER A 299 2.08 0.28 0.89
N GLN A 300 3.21 -0.04 0.24
CA GLN A 300 4.00 0.93 -0.52
C GLN A 300 3.15 1.68 -1.54
N SER A 301 2.36 0.97 -2.36
CA SER A 301 1.52 1.62 -3.36
C SER A 301 0.27 2.29 -2.79
N GLY A 302 -0.18 1.90 -1.60
CA GLY A 302 -1.20 2.65 -0.86
C GLY A 302 -0.67 4.03 -0.44
N ARG A 303 0.57 4.10 0.05
CA ARG A 303 1.27 5.35 0.35
C ARG A 303 1.54 6.17 -0.91
N PHE A 304 1.82 5.52 -2.05
CA PHE A 304 1.97 6.19 -3.34
C PHE A 304 0.71 6.97 -3.71
N LEU A 305 -0.48 6.37 -3.58
CA LEU A 305 -1.73 7.06 -3.90
C LEU A 305 -2.01 8.26 -2.99
N ARG A 306 -1.59 8.18 -1.72
CA ARG A 306 -1.68 9.31 -0.78
C ARG A 306 -0.78 10.46 -1.21
N ASP A 307 0.46 10.19 -1.60
CA ASP A 307 1.38 11.21 -2.13
C ASP A 307 0.95 11.72 -3.51
N PHE A 308 0.46 10.85 -4.39
CA PHE A 308 -0.06 11.20 -5.71
C PHE A 308 -1.15 12.28 -5.58
N LEU A 309 -2.09 12.07 -4.65
CA LEU A 309 -3.13 13.04 -4.34
C LEU A 309 -2.57 14.31 -3.68
N TYR A 310 -1.73 14.16 -2.66
CA TYR A 310 -1.11 15.30 -1.96
C TYR A 310 -0.29 16.21 -2.86
N LEU A 311 0.44 15.63 -3.82
CA LEU A 311 1.28 16.36 -4.78
C LEU A 311 0.45 16.93 -5.95
N GLY A 312 -0.83 16.58 -6.08
CA GLY A 312 -1.74 17.15 -7.08
C GLY A 312 -1.79 16.39 -8.40
N PHE A 313 -1.27 15.16 -8.47
CA PHE A 313 -1.25 14.37 -9.72
C PHE A 313 -2.61 13.84 -10.15
N ASN A 314 -3.69 14.08 -9.39
CA ASN A 314 -5.04 13.74 -9.86
C ASN A 314 -5.59 14.72 -10.89
N GLU A 315 -4.83 15.76 -11.23
CA GLU A 315 -5.06 16.65 -12.36
C GLU A 315 -4.09 16.29 -13.49
N ASP A 316 -4.62 16.01 -14.68
CA ASP A 316 -3.79 15.84 -15.88
C ASP A 316 -3.38 17.19 -16.50
N LEU A 317 -2.59 17.15 -17.58
CA LEU A 317 -2.04 18.36 -18.21
C LEU A 317 -3.09 19.20 -18.97
N GLN A 318 -4.32 18.70 -19.06
CA GLN A 318 -5.49 19.39 -19.62
C GLN A 318 -6.48 19.80 -18.51
N GLY A 319 -6.13 19.63 -17.23
CA GLY A 319 -6.97 19.97 -16.09
C GLY A 319 -8.07 18.94 -15.79
N ARG A 320 -8.00 17.73 -16.37
CA ARG A 320 -9.01 16.68 -16.17
C ARG A 320 -8.68 15.81 -14.96
N THR A 321 -9.71 15.20 -14.40
CA THR A 321 -9.58 14.24 -13.28
C THR A 321 -8.99 12.92 -13.77
N VAL A 322 -7.92 12.46 -13.14
CA VAL A 322 -7.23 11.20 -13.50
C VAL A 322 -7.94 9.99 -12.89
N PHE A 323 -8.22 10.02 -11.59
CA PHE A 323 -8.98 9.00 -10.89
C PHE A 323 -10.28 9.59 -10.32
N ASP A 324 -11.40 8.93 -10.58
CA ASP A 324 -12.70 9.24 -9.99
C ASP A 324 -12.81 8.64 -8.59
N GLY A 325 -12.14 7.50 -8.36
CA GLY A 325 -12.06 6.79 -7.09
C GLY A 325 -10.61 6.48 -6.69
N LEU A 326 -10.28 6.58 -5.40
CA LEU A 326 -9.02 6.08 -4.84
C LEU A 326 -9.28 5.11 -3.69
N MET A 327 -8.56 3.99 -3.68
CA MET A 327 -8.57 2.99 -2.61
C MET A 327 -7.14 2.68 -2.15
N PRO A 328 -6.52 3.55 -1.32
CA PRO A 328 -5.31 3.19 -0.60
C PRO A 328 -5.62 2.08 0.40
N HIS A 329 -4.88 0.98 0.32
CA HIS A 329 -4.96 -0.15 1.24
C HIS A 329 -3.68 -0.28 2.08
N VAL A 330 -3.85 -0.47 3.38
CA VAL A 330 -2.78 -0.69 4.38
C VAL A 330 -1.66 0.36 4.29
N ALA A 331 -2.05 1.62 4.07
CA ALA A 331 -1.12 2.74 3.99
C ALA A 331 -0.89 3.38 5.36
N GLY A 332 -1.83 3.18 6.31
CA GLY A 332 -1.91 3.98 7.52
C GLY A 332 -1.98 5.47 7.17
N THR A 333 -1.29 6.31 7.93
CA THR A 333 -1.22 7.76 7.63
C THR A 333 0.06 8.15 6.90
N ARG A 334 0.90 7.19 6.56
CA ARG A 334 2.20 7.41 5.96
C ARG A 334 2.10 7.93 4.53
N ARG A 335 3.13 8.64 4.11
CA ARG A 335 3.43 9.04 2.74
C ARG A 335 4.69 8.29 2.29
N MET A 336 5.37 8.75 1.25
CA MET A 336 6.59 8.12 0.75
C MET A 336 7.74 9.10 0.65
N ALA A 337 8.96 8.59 0.86
CA ALA A 337 10.19 9.28 0.52
C ALA A 337 10.50 9.11 -0.98
N THR A 338 9.52 9.34 -1.86
CA THR A 338 9.66 9.16 -3.32
C THR A 338 10.06 10.47 -4.00
N ASN A 339 9.39 11.58 -3.65
CA ASN A 339 9.60 12.88 -4.29
C ASN A 339 10.64 13.74 -3.55
N VAL A 340 11.79 13.15 -3.24
CA VAL A 340 12.90 13.77 -2.50
C VAL A 340 14.21 13.31 -3.13
N ARG A 341 15.26 14.13 -3.04
CA ARG A 341 16.59 13.74 -3.53
C ARG A 341 17.07 12.51 -2.77
N PHE A 342 17.66 11.54 -3.47
CA PHE A 342 18.00 10.23 -2.92
C PHE A 342 16.80 9.52 -2.26
N GLY A 343 15.63 9.61 -2.90
CA GLY A 343 14.41 8.97 -2.44
C GLY A 343 14.57 7.47 -2.18
N GLN A 344 13.80 6.97 -1.21
CA GLN A 344 13.80 5.57 -0.79
C GLN A 344 12.35 5.07 -0.72
N PRO A 345 11.67 4.89 -1.86
CA PRO A 345 10.26 4.48 -1.90
C PRO A 345 10.00 3.15 -1.19
N GLY A 346 11.00 2.26 -1.15
CA GLY A 346 10.93 1.00 -0.43
C GLY A 346 10.95 1.13 1.10
N ARG A 347 11.43 2.25 1.64
CA ARG A 347 11.61 2.42 3.08
C ARG A 347 10.27 2.53 3.79
N ASN A 348 10.15 1.81 4.89
CA ASN A 348 8.95 1.78 5.72
C ASN A 348 9.39 1.85 7.18
N PRO A 349 9.19 2.99 7.86
CA PRO A 349 9.36 3.09 9.31
C PRO A 349 8.57 2.01 10.03
N ARG A 350 9.17 1.40 11.06
CA ARG A 350 8.63 0.27 11.85
C ARG A 350 8.98 0.50 13.30
N HIS A 351 8.33 -0.16 14.25
CA HIS A 351 8.80 -0.09 15.64
C HIS A 351 9.98 -1.08 15.84
N PRO A 352 11.19 -0.66 16.26
CA PRO A 352 11.64 0.70 16.58
C PRO A 352 12.47 1.37 15.45
N GLN A 353 12.53 0.79 14.25
CA GLN A 353 13.30 1.28 13.11
C GLN A 353 12.72 2.55 12.46
N ASP A 354 13.56 3.58 12.28
CA ASP A 354 13.25 4.78 11.47
C ASP A 354 12.03 5.66 11.84
N PRO A 355 11.61 5.80 13.12
CA PRO A 355 10.41 6.59 13.47
C PRO A 355 10.50 8.07 13.06
N ALA A 356 11.70 8.61 12.83
CA ALA A 356 11.93 10.01 12.44
C ALA A 356 12.11 10.23 10.92
N TRP A 357 11.87 9.23 10.06
CA TRP A 357 12.10 9.35 8.62
C TRP A 357 11.00 10.19 7.91
N GLN A 358 11.40 10.90 6.85
CA GLN A 358 10.54 11.85 6.12
C GLN A 358 9.24 11.29 5.49
N ALA A 359 9.07 9.96 5.46
CA ALA A 359 7.83 9.32 4.98
C ALA A 359 6.65 9.48 5.97
N ASP A 360 6.92 9.77 7.24
CA ASP A 360 5.91 9.83 8.32
C ASP A 360 5.62 11.29 8.74
N LEU A 361 5.72 12.23 7.80
CA LEU A 361 5.50 13.65 8.05
C LEU A 361 4.09 14.11 7.63
N PHE A 362 3.55 15.06 8.41
CA PHE A 362 2.34 15.83 8.11
C PHE A 362 2.26 16.27 6.63
N PRO A 363 1.08 16.24 5.97
CA PRO A 363 -0.25 15.91 6.52
C PRO A 363 -0.56 14.41 6.64
N PHE A 364 -1.31 14.04 7.67
CA PHE A 364 -1.71 12.66 7.97
C PHE A 364 -3.10 12.27 7.46
N THR A 365 -4.01 13.24 7.33
CA THR A 365 -5.42 13.02 6.98
C THR A 365 -5.81 13.78 5.71
N TYR A 366 -6.99 13.45 5.19
CA TYR A 366 -7.55 14.06 3.99
C TYR A 366 -8.04 15.49 4.24
N ALA A 367 -8.49 15.80 5.47
CA ALA A 367 -8.88 17.14 5.87
C ALA A 367 -7.67 18.08 6.00
N SER A 368 -7.88 19.38 5.81
CA SER A 368 -6.86 20.38 6.09
C SER A 368 -6.79 20.65 7.60
N LEU A 369 -5.60 20.51 8.18
CA LEU A 369 -5.31 20.83 9.58
C LEU A 369 -4.16 21.83 9.66
N SER A 370 -4.04 22.54 10.78
CA SER A 370 -2.88 23.40 11.07
C SER A 370 -1.92 22.67 11.99
N ASP A 371 -0.69 22.44 11.51
CA ASP A 371 0.37 21.76 12.25
C ASP A 371 1.02 22.69 13.28
N PRO A 372 0.90 22.41 14.60
CA PRO A 372 1.48 23.25 15.64
C PRO A 372 3.01 23.25 15.62
N TYR A 373 3.65 22.23 15.03
CA TYR A 373 5.10 22.13 15.02
C TYR A 373 5.74 22.91 13.85
N SER A 374 5.21 22.75 12.63
CA SER A 374 5.74 23.46 11.45
C SER A 374 5.06 24.79 11.14
N GLY A 375 3.90 25.07 11.73
CA GLY A 375 3.06 26.24 11.42
C GLY A 375 2.33 26.15 10.07
N LYS A 376 2.46 25.03 9.34
CA LYS A 376 1.82 24.83 8.04
C LYS A 376 0.35 24.44 8.19
N THR A 377 -0.48 24.81 7.23
CA THR A 377 -1.87 24.32 7.11
C THR A 377 -2.02 23.51 5.84
N ASP A 378 -2.28 22.22 5.97
CA ASP A 378 -2.29 21.29 4.84
C ASP A 378 -3.18 20.05 5.08
N GLY A 379 -3.48 19.31 4.00
CA GLY A 379 -4.30 18.10 4.00
C GLY A 379 -4.24 17.43 2.62
N LEU A 380 -4.45 16.11 2.55
CA LEU A 380 -4.26 15.38 1.28
C LEU A 380 -5.20 15.89 0.16
N LEU A 381 -6.42 16.36 0.48
CA LEU A 381 -7.35 16.87 -0.53
C LEU A 381 -7.10 18.34 -0.93
N ARG A 382 -6.14 19.03 -0.30
CA ARG A 382 -5.99 20.49 -0.50
C ARG A 382 -5.73 20.86 -1.95
N ARG A 383 -4.83 20.15 -2.64
CA ARG A 383 -4.48 20.46 -4.04
C ARG A 383 -5.59 20.09 -5.03
N CYS A 384 -6.19 18.92 -4.88
CA CYS A 384 -7.29 18.51 -5.77
C CYS A 384 -8.51 19.42 -5.65
N ALA A 385 -8.72 20.05 -4.48
CA ALA A 385 -9.83 21.00 -4.30
C ALA A 385 -9.61 22.28 -5.12
N LEU A 386 -8.36 22.72 -5.26
CA LEU A 386 -8.00 23.89 -6.07
C LEU A 386 -8.16 23.63 -7.56
N SER A 387 -7.91 22.39 -8.02
CA SER A 387 -8.07 22.01 -9.43
C SER A 387 -9.42 21.36 -9.76
N ALA A 388 -10.33 21.27 -8.80
CA ALA A 388 -11.63 20.58 -8.94
C ALA A 388 -11.50 19.12 -9.43
N THR A 389 -10.44 18.43 -8.98
CA THR A 389 -10.13 17.04 -9.35
C THR A 389 -10.19 16.08 -8.16
N CYS A 390 -10.91 16.40 -7.09
CA CYS A 390 -10.93 15.52 -5.92
C CYS A 390 -11.67 14.19 -6.19
N PRO A 391 -11.04 13.03 -5.93
CA PRO A 391 -11.68 11.74 -6.10
C PRO A 391 -12.65 11.43 -4.95
N LYS A 392 -13.48 10.41 -5.12
CA LYS A 392 -14.05 9.65 -3.99
C LYS A 392 -12.96 8.77 -3.41
N VAL A 393 -12.80 8.77 -2.09
CA VAL A 393 -11.74 8.00 -1.43
C VAL A 393 -12.34 6.98 -0.47
N MET A 394 -11.91 5.73 -0.59
CA MET A 394 -12.15 4.68 0.40
C MET A 394 -10.80 4.15 0.88
N GLN A 395 -10.25 4.75 1.94
CA GLN A 395 -9.05 4.23 2.56
C GLN A 395 -9.40 3.00 3.40
N THR A 396 -8.65 1.92 3.21
CA THR A 396 -8.83 0.68 3.96
C THR A 396 -7.51 0.35 4.63
N ASP A 397 -7.55 -0.01 5.91
CA ASP A 397 -6.36 -0.38 6.64
C ASP A 397 -6.63 -1.68 7.39
N SER A 398 -5.60 -2.52 7.50
CA SER A 398 -5.62 -3.60 8.46
C SER A 398 -5.58 -3.00 9.87
N GLU A 399 -5.96 -3.76 10.89
CA GLU A 399 -5.74 -3.32 12.27
C GLU A 399 -4.23 -3.08 12.56
N HIS A 400 -3.29 -3.73 11.85
CA HIS A 400 -1.85 -3.54 12.07
C HIS A 400 -1.44 -2.08 11.93
N GLU A 401 -2.05 -1.35 10.99
CA GLU A 401 -1.70 0.03 10.68
C GLU A 401 -2.03 0.99 11.83
N TRP A 402 -2.96 0.62 12.70
CA TRP A 402 -3.33 1.39 13.89
C TRP A 402 -2.31 1.24 15.00
N TRP A 403 -1.64 0.10 15.07
CA TRP A 403 -0.56 -0.17 16.03
C TRP A 403 0.80 0.29 15.52
N ALA A 404 1.04 0.12 14.23
CA ALA A 404 2.38 0.17 13.67
C ALA A 404 2.59 1.26 12.60
N SER A 405 1.52 1.90 12.11
CA SER A 405 1.52 2.85 10.97
C SER A 405 0.71 4.14 11.21
N HIS A 406 0.54 4.50 12.49
CA HIS A 406 -0.11 5.74 12.96
C HIS A 406 -1.51 6.00 12.35
N ALA A 407 -2.27 4.95 12.02
CA ALA A 407 -3.56 5.12 11.35
C ALA A 407 -4.60 5.92 12.16
N SER A 408 -4.42 6.06 13.48
CA SER A 408 -5.26 6.93 14.30
C SER A 408 -5.25 8.39 13.85
N LEU A 409 -4.12 8.90 13.34
CA LEU A 409 -4.01 10.27 12.81
C LEU A 409 -4.82 10.50 11.53
N LEU A 410 -5.47 9.47 10.98
CA LEU A 410 -6.44 9.63 9.90
C LEU A 410 -7.73 10.29 10.43
N VAL A 411 -8.10 9.96 11.66
CA VAL A 411 -9.39 10.29 12.30
C VAL A 411 -9.24 11.06 13.60
N THR A 412 -8.05 11.60 13.85
CA THR A 412 -7.81 12.55 14.93
C THR A 412 -7.17 13.83 14.40
N ASP A 413 -7.45 14.94 15.07
CA ASP A 413 -6.64 16.14 14.90
C ASP A 413 -5.24 15.95 15.53
N LEU A 414 -4.38 16.95 15.39
CA LEU A 414 -3.01 16.90 15.89
C LEU A 414 -2.89 17.10 17.41
N ALA A 415 -3.99 17.40 18.10
CA ALA A 415 -4.11 17.39 19.57
C ALA A 415 -4.73 16.07 20.09
N GLY A 416 -5.14 15.18 19.18
CA GLY A 416 -5.71 13.87 19.48
C GLY A 416 -7.23 13.84 19.59
N ASN A 417 -7.96 14.92 19.33
CA ASN A 417 -9.42 14.91 19.35
C ASN A 417 -9.98 14.18 18.13
N HIS A 418 -11.24 13.72 18.21
CA HIS A 418 -11.93 13.10 17.07
C HIS A 418 -12.00 14.07 15.88
N LEU A 419 -11.74 13.55 14.68
CA LEU A 419 -11.87 14.29 13.42
C LEU A 419 -12.81 13.53 12.49
N ASP A 420 -13.85 14.21 12.04
CA ASP A 420 -14.70 13.70 10.97
C ASP A 420 -14.03 13.87 9.61
N LEU A 421 -14.13 12.83 8.79
CA LEU A 421 -13.56 12.81 7.45
C LEU A 421 -14.46 13.60 6.48
N PRO A 422 -13.89 14.23 5.45
CA PRO A 422 -14.66 14.91 4.40
C PRO A 422 -15.69 13.99 3.73
N ASP A 423 -16.78 14.56 3.21
CA ASP A 423 -17.92 13.79 2.67
C ASP A 423 -17.57 12.82 1.54
N ASN A 424 -16.55 13.16 0.75
CA ASN A 424 -16.02 12.33 -0.34
C ASN A 424 -15.00 11.27 0.14
N VAL A 425 -14.83 11.10 1.45
CA VAL A 425 -13.88 10.16 2.06
C VAL A 425 -14.61 9.17 2.96
N ARG A 426 -14.24 7.90 2.88
CA ARG A 426 -14.56 6.87 3.86
C ARG A 426 -13.29 6.16 4.30
N ALA A 427 -13.31 5.68 5.54
CA ALA A 427 -12.24 4.88 6.11
C ALA A 427 -12.77 3.59 6.72
N TYR A 428 -12.05 2.49 6.55
CA TYR A 428 -12.40 1.20 7.12
C TYR A 428 -11.17 0.53 7.71
N MET A 429 -11.26 0.13 8.98
CA MET A 429 -10.30 -0.78 9.60
C MET A 429 -10.83 -2.21 9.44
N ILE A 430 -9.99 -3.13 8.99
CA ILE A 430 -10.30 -4.56 8.95
C ILE A 430 -9.72 -5.18 10.22
N SER A 431 -10.60 -5.49 11.17
CA SER A 431 -10.22 -5.84 12.54
C SER A 431 -9.57 -7.22 12.59
N GLY A 432 -8.57 -7.38 13.44
CA GLY A 432 -7.87 -8.63 13.69
C GLY A 432 -7.00 -9.13 12.52
N THR A 433 -6.74 -8.32 11.50
CA THR A 433 -5.88 -8.72 10.37
C THR A 433 -4.46 -8.17 10.53
N PRO A 434 -3.41 -8.96 10.20
CA PRO A 434 -2.06 -8.44 10.01
C PRO A 434 -2.01 -7.51 8.80
N HIS A 435 -0.85 -6.90 8.55
CA HIS A 435 -0.64 -6.04 7.38
C HIS A 435 -0.86 -6.79 6.05
N PHE A 436 -0.54 -8.09 6.03
CA PHE A 436 -0.78 -8.97 4.90
C PHE A 436 -0.86 -10.43 5.37
N ALA A 437 -1.77 -11.19 4.77
CA ALA A 437 -1.84 -12.65 4.84
C ALA A 437 -2.41 -13.16 3.51
N GLU A 438 -2.02 -14.37 3.09
CA GLU A 438 -2.57 -14.99 1.89
C GLU A 438 -3.92 -15.66 2.18
N ALA A 439 -4.77 -15.77 1.15
CA ALA A 439 -6.08 -16.39 1.29
C ALA A 439 -5.99 -17.84 1.82
N ALA A 440 -4.97 -18.59 1.40
CA ALA A 440 -4.71 -19.97 1.82
C ALA A 440 -3.96 -20.10 3.16
N ASP A 441 -3.53 -18.99 3.78
CA ASP A 441 -2.79 -19.08 5.04
C ASP A 441 -3.64 -19.68 6.16
N VAL A 442 -2.96 -20.49 6.98
CA VAL A 442 -3.41 -21.05 8.25
C VAL A 442 -2.41 -20.67 9.34
N MET A 443 -2.80 -20.81 10.60
CA MET A 443 -1.92 -20.61 11.75
C MET A 443 -0.65 -21.43 11.58
N LYS A 444 0.49 -20.77 11.69
CA LYS A 444 1.82 -21.38 11.62
C LYS A 444 2.62 -20.94 12.84
N LYS A 445 3.58 -21.77 13.25
CA LYS A 445 4.58 -21.37 14.23
C LYS A 445 5.27 -20.10 13.75
N GLY A 446 5.52 -19.17 14.68
CA GLY A 446 6.24 -17.96 14.34
C GLY A 446 7.70 -18.21 13.93
N LEU A 447 8.27 -17.27 13.17
CA LEU A 447 9.71 -17.18 12.92
C LEU A 447 10.46 -17.03 14.26
N PRO A 448 11.76 -17.38 14.33
CA PRO A 448 12.54 -17.27 15.58
C PRO A 448 12.48 -15.89 16.26
N ALA A 449 12.33 -14.82 15.47
CA ALA A 449 12.24 -13.45 15.95
C ALA A 449 10.83 -13.02 16.41
N MET A 450 9.81 -13.89 16.33
CA MET A 450 8.44 -13.62 16.78
C MET A 450 8.13 -14.34 18.09
N SER A 451 7.41 -13.68 18.99
CA SER A 451 7.00 -14.26 20.28
C SER A 451 5.81 -15.22 20.16
N LEU A 452 4.96 -15.05 19.14
CA LEU A 452 3.69 -15.77 19.01
C LEU A 452 3.48 -16.40 17.62
N PRO A 453 2.59 -17.40 17.49
CA PRO A 453 2.14 -17.93 16.19
C PRO A 453 1.58 -16.83 15.29
N GLN A 454 1.79 -16.98 13.98
CA GLN A 454 1.43 -15.96 12.99
C GLN A 454 -0.08 -15.96 12.71
N ASN A 455 -0.67 -14.77 12.69
CA ASN A 455 -2.06 -14.55 12.34
C ASN A 455 -2.34 -14.79 10.84
N PRO A 456 -3.28 -15.68 10.46
CA PRO A 456 -3.56 -16.03 9.06
C PRO A 456 -4.76 -15.27 8.44
N MET A 457 -5.26 -14.23 9.10
CA MET A 457 -6.48 -13.53 8.68
C MET A 457 -6.26 -12.70 7.40
N HIS A 458 -6.91 -13.11 6.33
CA HIS A 458 -6.87 -12.47 5.02
C HIS A 458 -8.01 -11.45 4.87
N ALA A 459 -7.78 -10.34 4.16
CA ALA A 459 -8.72 -9.22 4.05
C ALA A 459 -9.64 -9.26 2.81
N GLY A 460 -9.54 -10.27 1.94
CA GLY A 460 -10.20 -10.28 0.63
C GLY A 460 -11.72 -10.11 0.67
N MET A 461 -12.43 -10.80 1.59
CA MET A 461 -13.89 -10.75 1.67
C MET A 461 -14.45 -9.33 1.85
N PRO A 462 -14.05 -8.56 2.88
CA PRO A 462 -14.52 -7.18 3.01
C PRO A 462 -13.99 -6.27 1.89
N MET A 463 -12.78 -6.52 1.37
CA MET A 463 -12.22 -5.71 0.29
C MET A 463 -13.03 -5.81 -1.01
N ARG A 464 -13.52 -7.01 -1.39
CA ARG A 464 -14.40 -7.19 -2.55
C ARG A 464 -15.71 -6.40 -2.41
N ALA A 465 -16.33 -6.43 -1.23
CA ALA A 465 -17.54 -5.64 -0.95
C ALA A 465 -17.26 -4.13 -1.08
N LEU A 466 -16.17 -3.65 -0.48
CA LEU A 466 -15.79 -2.24 -0.52
C LEU A 466 -15.39 -1.74 -1.92
N LEU A 467 -14.76 -2.58 -2.75
CA LEU A 467 -14.46 -2.23 -4.15
C LEU A 467 -15.75 -2.13 -4.97
N THR A 468 -16.71 -3.04 -4.75
CA THR A 468 -18.05 -2.97 -5.35
C THR A 468 -18.73 -1.66 -4.99
N ASP A 469 -18.67 -1.27 -3.72
CA ASP A 469 -19.26 -0.02 -3.22
C ASP A 469 -18.54 1.23 -3.75
N LEU A 470 -17.20 1.23 -3.86
CA LEU A 470 -16.47 2.35 -4.46
C LEU A 470 -16.86 2.53 -5.93
N ASN A 471 -16.95 1.43 -6.68
CA ASN A 471 -17.36 1.46 -8.08
C ASN A 471 -18.79 2.01 -8.22
N ALA A 472 -19.75 1.51 -7.43
CA ALA A 472 -21.12 2.01 -7.40
C ALA A 472 -21.22 3.50 -6.99
N TRP A 473 -20.32 3.97 -6.13
CA TRP A 473 -20.28 5.37 -5.72
C TRP A 473 -19.87 6.30 -6.88
N ILE A 474 -18.91 5.87 -7.70
CA ILE A 474 -18.42 6.67 -8.84
C ILE A 474 -19.26 6.47 -10.10
N SER A 475 -19.93 5.33 -10.28
CA SER A 475 -20.80 5.07 -11.44
C SER A 475 -22.20 5.63 -11.26
N ASP A 476 -22.82 5.39 -10.10
CA ASP A 476 -24.26 5.57 -9.90
C ASP A 476 -24.58 6.53 -8.74
N GLY A 477 -23.55 7.08 -8.08
CA GLY A 477 -23.71 7.96 -6.93
C GLY A 477 -24.19 7.24 -5.65
N ILE A 478 -24.24 5.90 -5.65
CA ILE A 478 -24.70 5.11 -4.51
C ILE A 478 -23.64 5.19 -3.42
N LYS A 479 -23.94 5.90 -2.32
CA LYS A 479 -23.00 6.04 -1.21
C LYS A 479 -22.62 4.67 -0.64
N PRO A 480 -21.33 4.44 -0.35
CA PRO A 480 -20.89 3.27 0.42
C PRO A 480 -21.42 3.35 1.86
N PRO A 481 -21.30 2.28 2.66
CA PRO A 481 -21.51 2.32 4.10
C PRO A 481 -20.77 3.49 4.77
N ALA A 482 -21.22 3.85 5.98
CA ALA A 482 -20.47 4.81 6.80
C ALA A 482 -19.10 4.23 7.17
N SER A 483 -18.12 5.11 7.40
CA SER A 483 -16.77 4.71 7.86
C SER A 483 -16.85 3.79 9.08
N ARG A 484 -16.04 2.73 9.09
CA ARG A 484 -15.95 1.78 10.21
C ARG A 484 -14.53 1.71 10.70
N VAL A 485 -14.22 2.57 11.65
CA VAL A 485 -12.90 2.72 12.26
C VAL A 485 -13.05 2.95 13.77
N PRO A 486 -12.03 2.66 14.57
CA PRO A 486 -11.94 3.16 15.93
C PRO A 486 -12.08 4.70 15.97
N MET A 487 -12.84 5.22 16.94
CA MET A 487 -13.14 6.64 17.06
C MET A 487 -12.93 7.11 18.50
N ARG A 488 -12.34 8.30 18.67
CA ARG A 488 -12.20 8.92 20.00
C ARG A 488 -13.57 9.23 20.59
N ALA A 489 -14.50 9.72 19.78
CA ALA A 489 -15.86 10.10 20.19
C ALA A 489 -16.69 8.91 20.74
N HIS A 490 -16.37 7.68 20.33
CA HIS A 490 -17.07 6.47 20.76
C HIS A 490 -16.30 5.67 21.82
N GLY A 491 -15.13 6.16 22.28
CA GLY A 491 -14.29 5.45 23.25
C GLY A 491 -13.69 4.13 22.73
N THR A 492 -13.66 3.94 21.40
CA THR A 492 -13.11 2.74 20.76
C THR A 492 -11.68 2.93 20.25
N LEU A 493 -11.19 4.17 20.25
CA LEU A 493 -9.80 4.56 19.99
C LEU A 493 -9.22 5.17 21.28
N VAL A 494 -8.21 4.52 21.86
CA VAL A 494 -7.74 4.77 23.23
C VAL A 494 -6.21 4.82 23.31
N PRO A 495 -5.61 5.37 24.38
CA PRO A 495 -4.17 5.26 24.60
C PRO A 495 -3.73 3.79 24.59
N ALA A 496 -2.52 3.52 24.10
CA ALA A 496 -2.00 2.16 24.05
C ALA A 496 -1.75 1.53 25.43
N GLN A 497 -1.72 2.30 26.51
CA GLN A 497 -1.73 1.71 27.84
C GLN A 497 -3.14 1.25 28.20
N GLY A 498 -3.33 -0.05 28.38
CA GLY A 498 -4.62 -0.64 28.78
C GLY A 498 -5.65 -0.77 27.66
N ALA A 499 -5.25 -0.71 26.38
CA ALA A 499 -6.17 -0.95 25.27
C ALA A 499 -6.57 -2.43 25.12
N VAL A 500 -5.72 -3.35 25.59
CA VAL A 500 -5.93 -4.80 25.58
C VAL A 500 -5.82 -5.37 27.00
N PRO A 501 -6.62 -6.37 27.38
CA PRO A 501 -6.47 -7.06 28.66
C PRO A 501 -5.07 -7.66 28.84
N MET A 502 -4.52 -7.55 30.05
CA MET A 502 -3.16 -8.00 30.41
C MET A 502 -3.14 -9.40 31.06
N ASP A 503 -4.32 -9.95 31.36
CA ASP A 503 -4.53 -11.20 32.09
C ASP A 503 -4.85 -12.39 31.19
N ILE A 504 -4.69 -12.26 29.86
CA ILE A 504 -4.88 -13.34 28.90
C ILE A 504 -3.59 -14.19 28.82
N PRO A 505 -3.59 -15.45 29.27
CA PRO A 505 -2.42 -16.32 29.19
C PRO A 505 -1.95 -16.49 27.75
N GLY A 506 -0.64 -16.41 27.53
CA GLY A 506 -0.03 -16.54 26.21
C GLY A 506 -0.14 -15.29 25.32
N LEU A 507 -0.72 -14.19 25.80
CA LEU A 507 -0.74 -12.90 25.09
C LEU A 507 0.09 -11.85 25.84
N PRO A 508 1.39 -11.67 25.53
CA PRO A 508 2.29 -10.72 26.18
C PRO A 508 2.04 -9.27 25.72
N TYR A 509 0.87 -8.71 26.07
CA TYR A 509 0.58 -7.31 25.80
C TYR A 509 1.42 -6.40 26.71
N ALA A 510 1.97 -5.32 26.15
CA ALA A 510 2.78 -4.35 26.89
C ALA A 510 2.61 -2.91 26.38
N GLY A 511 1.51 -2.62 25.67
CA GLY A 511 1.25 -1.28 25.12
C GLY A 511 2.24 -0.83 24.03
N ILE A 512 2.97 -1.75 23.41
CA ILE A 512 3.95 -1.46 22.35
C ILE A 512 3.22 -0.96 21.09
N HIS A 513 3.62 0.19 20.56
CA HIS A 513 3.07 0.79 19.34
C HIS A 513 4.06 1.77 18.72
N THR A 514 3.94 2.06 17.42
CA THR A 514 4.76 3.07 16.75
C THR A 514 4.27 4.48 17.10
N LEU A 515 5.21 5.38 17.39
CA LEU A 515 4.95 6.79 17.67
C LEU A 515 5.14 7.64 16.40
N ALA A 516 4.32 8.67 16.24
CA ALA A 516 4.45 9.62 15.14
C ALA A 516 5.37 10.79 15.55
N ALA A 517 6.62 10.76 15.08
CA ALA A 517 7.59 11.81 15.33
C ALA A 517 7.41 13.00 14.38
N PHE A 518 7.61 14.20 14.91
CA PHE A 518 7.99 15.37 14.14
C PHE A 518 9.51 15.51 14.21
N SER A 519 10.16 15.60 13.06
CA SER A 519 11.62 15.54 12.98
C SER A 519 12.21 16.61 12.07
N ASP A 520 13.37 17.11 12.48
CA ASP A 520 14.22 17.99 11.70
C ASP A 520 14.97 17.16 10.65
N GLN A 521 14.58 17.36 9.38
CA GLN A 521 15.17 16.70 8.23
C GLN A 521 16.38 17.46 7.65
N SER A 522 16.71 18.65 8.20
CA SER A 522 17.88 19.42 7.76
C SER A 522 19.20 18.87 8.30
N VAL A 523 19.12 18.03 9.34
CA VAL A 523 20.25 17.29 9.90
C VAL A 523 20.17 15.82 9.50
N LEU A 524 21.32 15.20 9.23
CA LEU A 524 21.42 13.77 8.97
C LEU A 524 22.32 13.10 10.02
N PRO A 525 21.84 12.08 10.74
CA PRO A 525 20.48 11.52 10.73
C PRO A 525 19.39 12.50 11.23
N PRO A 526 18.12 12.34 10.82
CA PRO A 526 17.05 13.21 11.27
C PRO A 526 16.88 13.17 12.79
N LYS A 527 16.66 14.35 13.38
CA LYS A 527 16.47 14.51 14.82
C LYS A 527 15.00 14.67 15.13
N GLU A 528 14.47 13.86 16.05
CA GLU A 528 13.13 14.08 16.59
C GLU A 528 13.08 15.35 17.42
N ILE A 529 12.11 16.23 17.12
CA ILE A 529 11.90 17.54 17.76
C ILE A 529 10.45 17.76 18.21
N GLY A 530 9.57 16.76 18.03
CA GLY A 530 8.20 16.78 18.52
C GLY A 530 7.52 15.42 18.30
N ARG A 531 6.30 15.23 18.81
CA ARG A 531 5.50 14.02 18.62
C ARG A 531 4.01 14.33 18.54
N TYR A 532 3.32 13.66 17.63
CA TYR A 532 1.87 13.70 17.58
C TYR A 532 1.27 12.62 18.49
N PRO A 533 0.11 12.87 19.12
CA PRO A 533 -0.57 11.86 19.91
C PRO A 533 -1.10 10.74 19.00
N VAL A 534 -0.72 9.50 19.30
CA VAL A 534 -1.17 8.29 18.59
C VAL A 534 -1.98 7.42 19.54
N PHE A 535 -3.08 6.89 19.02
CA PHE A 535 -4.00 6.02 19.74
C PHE A 535 -4.15 4.68 19.01
N VAL A 536 -4.63 3.66 19.72
CA VAL A 536 -4.80 2.30 19.21
C VAL A 536 -6.24 1.80 19.44
N PRO A 537 -6.69 0.79 18.70
CA PRO A 537 -8.04 0.24 18.86
C PRO A 537 -8.20 -0.39 20.24
N LYS A 538 -9.33 -0.12 20.90
CA LYS A 538 -9.71 -0.80 22.14
C LYS A 538 -10.11 -2.25 21.83
N ALA A 539 -9.68 -3.19 22.67
CA ALA A 539 -10.07 -4.58 22.59
C ALA A 539 -11.21 -4.95 23.55
N ASP A 540 -11.91 -6.04 23.24
CA ASP A 540 -12.84 -6.73 24.14
C ASP A 540 -12.08 -7.63 25.13
N ASN A 541 -12.83 -8.37 25.95
CA ASN A 541 -12.28 -9.33 26.93
C ASN A 541 -11.57 -10.51 26.27
N ASP A 542 -11.75 -10.73 24.97
CA ASP A 542 -11.02 -11.74 24.20
C ASP A 542 -9.74 -11.19 23.59
N GLY A 543 -9.41 -9.91 23.85
CA GLY A 543 -8.21 -9.28 23.34
C GLY A 543 -8.30 -8.88 21.86
N MET A 544 -9.50 -8.75 21.30
CA MET A 544 -9.72 -8.39 19.89
C MET A 544 -10.41 -7.03 19.75
N ALA A 545 -10.03 -6.24 18.74
CA ALA A 545 -10.56 -4.89 18.55
C ALA A 545 -12.10 -4.86 18.40
N ILE A 546 -12.77 -3.92 19.10
CA ILE A 546 -14.24 -3.80 19.10
C ILE A 546 -14.81 -2.95 17.95
N ALA A 547 -13.99 -2.11 17.34
CA ALA A 547 -14.36 -1.28 16.20
C ALA A 547 -13.82 -1.87 14.89
N GLY A 548 -14.24 -1.29 13.76
CA GLY A 548 -13.86 -1.76 12.42
C GLY A 548 -14.81 -2.81 11.85
N ILE A 549 -14.44 -3.35 10.69
CA ILE A 549 -15.09 -4.50 10.07
C ILE A 549 -14.51 -5.76 10.73
N ARG A 550 -15.26 -6.31 11.71
CA ARG A 550 -14.92 -7.59 12.34
C ARG A 550 -15.31 -8.73 11.39
N GLN A 551 -14.33 -9.32 10.70
CA GLN A 551 -14.57 -10.48 9.84
C GLN A 551 -15.21 -11.63 10.62
N LEU A 552 -15.85 -12.58 9.93
CA LEU A 552 -16.61 -13.66 10.56
C LEU A 552 -15.82 -14.48 11.59
N ALA A 553 -14.53 -14.74 11.33
CA ALA A 553 -13.65 -15.42 12.28
C ALA A 553 -13.37 -14.63 13.58
N LEU A 554 -13.54 -13.30 13.55
CA LEU A 554 -13.38 -12.40 14.71
C LEU A 554 -14.72 -12.10 15.40
N ALA A 555 -15.81 -12.07 14.61
CA ALA A 555 -17.17 -11.84 15.11
C ALA A 555 -17.78 -13.10 15.74
N VAL A 556 -17.39 -14.29 15.28
CA VAL A 556 -17.76 -15.59 15.84
C VAL A 556 -16.47 -16.37 16.17
N PRO A 557 -15.74 -15.96 17.23
CA PRO A 557 -14.35 -16.34 17.43
C PRO A 557 -14.16 -17.75 17.98
N ARG A 558 -13.03 -18.36 17.58
CA ARG A 558 -12.45 -19.58 18.18
C ARG A 558 -11.01 -19.37 18.67
N ALA A 559 -10.49 -18.17 18.48
CA ALA A 559 -9.16 -17.74 18.90
C ALA A 559 -9.15 -16.22 19.02
N THR A 560 -8.18 -15.70 19.76
CA THR A 560 -7.81 -14.28 19.70
C THR A 560 -6.94 -14.05 18.47
N TYR A 561 -7.32 -13.11 17.62
CA TYR A 561 -6.49 -12.65 16.51
C TYR A 561 -6.08 -11.20 16.78
N THR A 562 -4.80 -10.98 17.02
CA THR A 562 -4.23 -9.63 17.15
C THR A 562 -3.55 -9.23 15.86
N ALA A 563 -3.51 -7.92 15.60
CA ALA A 563 -2.81 -7.38 14.46
C ALA A 563 -1.32 -7.04 14.73
N TRP A 564 -0.84 -7.36 15.92
CA TRP A 564 0.52 -7.14 16.38
C TRP A 564 1.11 -8.43 16.96
N ASN A 565 2.42 -8.60 16.82
CA ASN A 565 3.18 -9.72 17.38
C ASN A 565 4.48 -9.17 17.96
N PRO A 566 4.77 -9.28 19.27
CA PRO A 566 6.02 -8.78 19.83
C PRO A 566 7.24 -9.55 19.31
N ARG A 567 8.40 -8.90 19.25
CA ARG A 567 9.65 -9.61 18.92
C ARG A 567 10.02 -10.56 20.06
N ALA A 568 10.68 -11.66 19.73
CA ALA A 568 11.17 -12.63 20.71
C ALA A 568 12.36 -12.09 21.52
N GLN A 569 12.63 -12.73 22.66
CA GLN A 569 13.85 -12.47 23.45
C GLN A 569 15.11 -12.70 22.60
N GLY A 570 16.10 -11.82 22.72
CA GLY A 570 17.32 -11.82 21.89
C GLY A 570 17.16 -11.19 20.50
N PHE A 571 15.96 -10.71 20.18
CA PHE A 571 15.63 -10.02 18.94
C PHE A 571 15.00 -8.64 19.22
N GLY A 572 15.44 -7.91 20.24
CA GLY A 572 14.82 -6.62 20.59
C GLY A 572 13.37 -6.76 21.08
N PRO A 573 13.13 -7.40 22.24
CA PRO A 573 11.79 -7.78 22.72
C PRO A 573 10.88 -6.61 23.12
N THR A 574 11.39 -5.38 23.11
CA THR A 574 10.62 -4.15 23.41
C THR A 574 9.88 -3.61 22.18
N ALA A 575 9.85 -4.36 21.07
CA ALA A 575 9.27 -3.93 19.81
C ALA A 575 8.24 -4.91 19.24
N LEU A 576 7.51 -4.44 18.23
CA LEU A 576 6.67 -5.29 17.40
C LEU A 576 7.50 -5.93 16.28
N TYR A 577 7.21 -7.18 15.95
CA TYR A 577 7.66 -7.79 14.73
C TYR A 577 6.93 -7.12 13.55
N PRO A 578 7.66 -6.66 12.51
CA PRO A 578 7.05 -5.89 11.44
C PRO A 578 5.96 -6.67 10.69
N LEU A 579 4.84 -6.00 10.42
CA LEU A 579 3.77 -6.43 9.50
C LEU A 579 2.98 -7.68 9.93
N GLN A 580 3.40 -8.37 10.99
CA GLN A 580 2.78 -9.61 11.45
C GLN A 580 1.89 -9.39 12.67
N GLY A 581 0.77 -10.10 12.67
CA GLY A 581 -0.13 -10.25 13.81
C GLY A 581 0.09 -11.59 14.51
N ALA A 582 -0.62 -11.81 15.61
CA ALA A 582 -0.60 -13.08 16.33
C ALA A 582 -1.97 -13.75 16.41
N VAL A 583 -1.95 -15.05 16.62
CA VAL A 583 -3.15 -15.85 16.89
C VAL A 583 -2.94 -16.72 18.13
N VAL A 584 -3.91 -16.70 19.04
CA VAL A 584 -3.91 -17.48 20.29
C VAL A 584 -5.25 -18.23 20.41
N PRO A 585 -5.30 -19.55 20.14
CA PRO A 585 -6.51 -20.35 20.27
C PRO A 585 -7.19 -20.22 21.63
N PHE A 586 -8.51 -20.35 21.66
CA PHE A 586 -9.24 -20.52 22.91
C PHE A 586 -9.08 -21.94 23.44
N ALA A 587 -9.15 -22.09 24.76
CA ALA A 587 -9.19 -23.41 25.37
C ALA A 587 -10.41 -24.21 24.84
N PRO A 588 -10.28 -25.53 24.63
CA PRO A 588 -11.38 -26.35 24.13
C PRO A 588 -12.52 -26.48 25.14
N THR A 589 -12.22 -26.51 26.45
CA THR A 589 -13.20 -26.75 27.52
C THR A 589 -13.03 -25.77 28.69
N GLU A 590 -14.07 -25.65 29.53
CA GLU A 590 -14.04 -24.84 30.75
C GLU A 590 -12.92 -25.30 31.70
N ALA A 591 -12.74 -26.62 31.85
CA ALA A 591 -11.67 -27.19 32.68
C ALA A 591 -10.29 -26.77 32.17
N ALA A 592 -10.06 -26.85 30.85
CA ALA A 592 -8.79 -26.47 30.25
C ALA A 592 -8.48 -24.97 30.42
N ARG A 593 -9.48 -24.07 30.27
CA ARG A 593 -9.22 -22.64 30.54
C ARG A 593 -8.96 -22.35 32.01
N LYS A 594 -9.65 -23.03 32.94
CA LYS A 594 -9.46 -22.82 34.38
C LYS A 594 -8.08 -23.26 34.85
N GLU A 595 -7.54 -24.33 34.26
CA GLU A 595 -6.19 -24.84 34.56
C GLU A 595 -5.09 -23.81 34.27
N VAL A 596 -5.22 -23.05 33.18
CA VAL A 596 -4.26 -22.00 32.79
C VAL A 596 -4.69 -20.60 33.22
N HIS A 597 -5.77 -20.49 33.99
CA HIS A 597 -6.39 -19.22 34.41
C HIS A 597 -6.74 -18.28 33.25
N ASP A 598 -7.20 -18.83 32.12
CA ASP A 598 -7.63 -18.04 30.98
C ASP A 598 -9.04 -17.45 31.21
N PRO A 599 -9.18 -16.11 31.20
CA PRO A 599 -10.46 -15.45 31.45
C PRO A 599 -11.43 -15.58 30.27
N ARG A 600 -10.94 -15.92 29.07
CA ARG A 600 -11.76 -16.06 27.86
C ARG A 600 -12.63 -17.30 27.96
N LEU A 601 -13.88 -17.22 27.54
CA LEU A 601 -14.75 -18.41 27.45
C LEU A 601 -14.14 -19.44 26.49
N SER A 602 -14.16 -20.71 26.90
CA SER A 602 -13.71 -21.83 26.08
C SER A 602 -14.64 -22.06 24.89
N ILE A 603 -14.20 -22.89 23.93
CA ILE A 603 -15.02 -23.25 22.77
C ILE A 603 -16.35 -23.88 23.20
N ALA A 604 -16.31 -24.84 24.14
CA ALA A 604 -17.51 -25.54 24.63
C ALA A 604 -18.48 -24.64 25.41
N GLU A 605 -17.99 -23.55 26.02
CA GLU A 605 -18.86 -22.56 26.69
C GLU A 605 -19.53 -21.59 25.70
N ARG A 606 -18.92 -21.37 24.52
CA ARG A 606 -19.45 -20.48 23.48
C ARG A 606 -20.44 -21.16 22.55
N TYR A 607 -20.14 -22.41 22.19
CA TYR A 607 -20.89 -23.16 21.20
C TYR A 607 -21.19 -24.56 21.75
N ALA A 608 -22.47 -24.89 21.86
CA ALA A 608 -22.90 -26.20 22.35
C ALA A 608 -22.38 -27.35 21.47
N ASP A 609 -22.30 -27.12 20.15
CA ASP A 609 -21.79 -28.04 19.14
C ASP A 609 -21.37 -27.27 17.87
N ASP A 610 -20.86 -28.00 16.87
CA ASP A 610 -20.49 -27.43 15.57
C ASP A 610 -21.68 -26.81 14.82
N GLY A 611 -22.90 -27.33 15.02
CA GLY A 611 -24.13 -26.78 14.46
C GLY A 611 -24.46 -25.39 15.01
N ALA A 612 -24.28 -25.20 16.31
CA ALA A 612 -24.44 -23.92 16.99
C ALA A 612 -23.39 -22.90 16.49
N TYR A 613 -22.15 -23.32 16.27
CA TYR A 613 -21.11 -22.49 15.67
C TYR A 613 -21.49 -22.05 14.24
N VAL A 614 -21.87 -22.99 13.37
CA VAL A 614 -22.28 -22.69 11.99
C VAL A 614 -23.53 -21.79 11.97
N ALA A 615 -24.49 -22.00 12.87
CA ALA A 615 -25.67 -21.14 12.98
C ALA A 615 -25.29 -19.70 13.39
N ALA A 616 -24.34 -19.53 14.31
CA ALA A 616 -23.82 -18.21 14.67
C ALA A 616 -23.13 -17.52 13.48
N VAL A 617 -22.29 -18.24 12.73
CA VAL A 617 -21.64 -17.72 11.52
C VAL A 617 -22.68 -17.30 10.48
N LYS A 618 -23.73 -18.10 10.23
CA LYS A 618 -24.79 -17.75 9.28
C LYS A 618 -25.52 -16.46 9.65
N ARG A 619 -25.89 -16.29 10.93
CA ARG A 619 -26.56 -15.06 11.38
C ARG A 619 -25.69 -13.83 11.18
N GLU A 620 -24.41 -13.95 11.55
CA GLU A 620 -23.47 -12.84 11.44
C GLU A 620 -23.16 -12.51 9.96
N ALA A 621 -23.02 -13.53 9.11
CA ALA A 621 -22.85 -13.33 7.68
C ALA A 621 -24.05 -12.60 7.05
N ALA A 622 -25.28 -12.98 7.41
CA ALA A 622 -26.49 -12.28 6.95
C ALA A 622 -26.51 -10.81 7.37
N ARG A 623 -26.07 -10.50 8.60
CA ARG A 623 -25.94 -9.12 9.08
C ARG A 623 -24.92 -8.33 8.26
N GLN A 624 -23.72 -8.88 8.02
CA GLN A 624 -22.68 -8.20 7.26
C GLN A 624 -23.04 -8.01 5.78
N VAL A 625 -23.82 -8.92 5.19
CA VAL A 625 -24.38 -8.76 3.84
C VAL A 625 -25.39 -7.61 3.82
N ALA A 626 -26.31 -7.54 4.77
CA ALA A 626 -27.27 -6.44 4.88
C ALA A 626 -26.58 -5.07 5.09
N GLU A 627 -25.44 -5.08 5.77
CA GLU A 627 -24.60 -3.91 6.01
C GLU A 627 -23.64 -3.56 4.86
N ARG A 628 -23.63 -4.36 3.78
CA ARG A 628 -22.74 -4.23 2.61
C ARG A 628 -21.24 -4.32 2.95
N THR A 629 -20.87 -4.97 4.05
CA THR A 629 -19.45 -5.25 4.38
C THR A 629 -19.00 -6.66 4.00
N LEU A 630 -19.89 -7.45 3.41
CA LEU A 630 -19.63 -8.80 2.93
C LEU A 630 -20.52 -9.06 1.70
N LEU A 631 -19.98 -9.66 0.65
CA LEU A 631 -20.79 -10.08 -0.51
C LEU A 631 -21.55 -11.38 -0.19
N PRO A 632 -22.75 -11.61 -0.77
CA PRO A 632 -23.50 -12.85 -0.59
C PRO A 632 -22.67 -14.11 -0.92
N GLU A 633 -21.90 -14.09 -2.01
CA GLU A 633 -21.04 -15.23 -2.38
C GLU A 633 -19.89 -15.47 -1.38
N ASP A 634 -19.36 -14.41 -0.75
CA ASP A 634 -18.36 -14.53 0.32
C ASP A 634 -18.98 -15.09 1.60
N ALA A 635 -20.21 -14.68 1.93
CA ALA A 635 -20.96 -15.24 3.05
C ALA A 635 -21.19 -16.74 2.89
N GLU A 636 -21.59 -17.19 1.71
CA GLU A 636 -21.78 -18.61 1.39
C GLU A 636 -20.47 -19.40 1.55
N ARG A 637 -19.37 -18.91 0.96
CA ARG A 637 -18.05 -19.53 1.09
C ARG A 637 -17.58 -19.62 2.55
N ALA A 638 -17.78 -18.57 3.34
CA ALA A 638 -17.38 -18.54 4.73
C ALA A 638 -18.23 -19.47 5.62
N VAL A 639 -19.53 -19.56 5.36
CA VAL A 639 -20.42 -20.52 6.04
C VAL A 639 -20.01 -21.95 5.71
N GLU A 640 -19.62 -22.23 4.47
CA GLU A 640 -19.11 -23.54 4.08
C GLU A 640 -17.76 -23.85 4.75
N ALA A 641 -16.85 -22.88 4.79
CA ALA A 641 -15.60 -23.00 5.54
C ALA A 641 -15.84 -23.25 7.04
N ALA A 642 -16.90 -22.68 7.63
CA ALA A 642 -17.26 -22.93 9.02
C ALA A 642 -17.73 -24.39 9.23
N LYS A 643 -18.55 -24.94 8.34
CA LYS A 643 -18.96 -26.35 8.40
C LYS A 643 -17.77 -27.31 8.31
N GLN A 644 -16.74 -26.93 7.56
CA GLN A 644 -15.51 -27.71 7.40
C GLN A 644 -14.49 -27.47 8.53
N GLY A 645 -14.79 -26.63 9.52
CA GLY A 645 -13.85 -26.25 10.59
C GLY A 645 -12.68 -25.39 10.12
N LYS A 646 -12.74 -24.81 8.92
CA LYS A 646 -11.64 -24.07 8.28
C LYS A 646 -11.74 -22.55 8.43
N LEU A 647 -12.90 -22.00 8.80
CA LEU A 647 -13.11 -20.55 8.91
C LEU A 647 -12.12 -19.88 9.88
N ALA A 648 -11.81 -20.52 11.01
CA ALA A 648 -10.87 -20.01 12.01
C ALA A 648 -9.39 -20.16 11.60
N LYS A 649 -9.08 -20.93 10.54
CA LYS A 649 -7.72 -21.09 10.01
C LYS A 649 -6.67 -21.51 11.05
N LEU A 650 -7.02 -22.33 12.05
CA LEU A 650 -6.12 -22.71 13.15
C LEU A 650 -5.18 -23.89 12.82
N GLY A 651 -5.19 -24.40 11.58
CA GLY A 651 -4.57 -25.69 11.25
C GLY A 651 -5.42 -26.87 11.74
N GLN A 652 -5.16 -28.06 11.22
CA GLN A 652 -5.72 -29.32 11.74
C GLN A 652 -4.70 -29.99 12.66
#